data_AF-G7EAW3-F1
#
_entry.id   AF-G7EAW3-F1
#
_cell.length_a   1.000
_cell.length_b   1.000
_cell.length_c   1.000
_cell.angle_alpha   90.00
_cell.angle_beta   90.00
_cell.angle_gamma   90.00
#
_symmetry.space_group_name_H-M   'P 1'
#
loop_
_entity.id
_entity.type
_entity.pdbx_description
1 polymer ?
#
loop_
_entity_poly.entity_id
_entity_poly.type
_entity_poly.pdbx_seq_one_letter_code
_entity_poly.pdbx_strand_id
1 'polypeptide(L)'
;MKITLRLLAALTAVHAAPAGEKRAILPASPTVTVPGLTTFKGAQVTNNGVSIDNFFGIPFAAPPTGTNRLKPPQPLSASLANPYDATQQNNDCLAQQATGGTPVSPLLSSVLGPFLTTGESEDCLYLNVQRPSSASGSSKLPVMLWIYGGGFEFGGKSTYDGKNIVAQSVSQNQPVVYVALNYRLAGWGFLPGQEVYDAKVGNLGLQDQRAAMQWVNKNIAAFGGDPTKVTLFGESAGAISIGFQLLYQGLGSTQGLYRAVIEQSGSPIPVGPLSYGQTYFDTIANYTGCGTSSDKLGCLRSVSSNTYAAAVNQCPYILTAYRALALAFVPRVDGNIIPDLPQKLASQGKFAKVPAINGDNKDEGTLFVLSATNVSSEAAFKTYIKGFFPMITTSLLNALATAYPNNPTQGSPFGTGEENQTLLYENKRLAAILGDLVFQAPRRFISELYRKANLPIYSYLFEPLNLPLLGTPHATDILYVFGDVPGPTTQQIMASWISFATTLDPNSQTSVKLPVKWLPRNLNGASNQIVFGPDGVTTLGQDTYPDRSATMAHLLAHAGAVKSARIQQPSTSSGPAEVSIGASSGVAVTPGTATVSSAHKRVVQQSTNNILVSTKQKGNRCINHITVPWEHSDIMADFQVGTTTGVLFLSIKYHKLEPAYIYGRIEALGQAYNLRILLVQVDADTSDDVMRELTRISITNAYTIMICSSSQEAGRILSKYKKQERRPPDALKARPETDYLAQMQTVLTKPRAVNKTDTENLIRNFGSLKDIMMASSSELVQCPGLGELKVRRLRDAFSQPFLVKPAKSLAERRGEEGSSLN
;
A
#
# COMPACT_ATOMS: atom_id res chain seq x y z
N MET A 1 11.62 -6.03 19.54
CA MET A 1 11.95 -4.59 19.66
C MET A 1 13.26 -4.16 18.99
N LYS A 2 14.26 -5.04 18.80
CA LYS A 2 15.52 -4.69 18.08
C LYS A 2 15.42 -4.70 16.53
N ILE A 3 14.34 -5.24 15.97
CA ILE A 3 14.09 -5.29 14.51
C ILE A 3 13.29 -4.05 14.05
N THR A 4 12.45 -3.50 14.92
CA THR A 4 11.63 -2.29 14.65
C THR A 4 12.46 -1.00 14.51
N LEU A 5 13.70 -0.97 15.02
CA LEU A 5 14.62 0.16 14.84
C LEU A 5 15.48 0.09 13.57
N ARG A 6 15.59 -1.06 12.91
CA ARG A 6 16.41 -1.19 11.69
C ARG A 6 15.70 -0.68 10.43
N LEU A 7 14.36 -0.69 10.41
CA LEU A 7 13.57 -0.05 9.35
C LEU A 7 13.54 1.49 9.46
N LEU A 8 13.71 2.06 10.66
CA LEU A 8 13.79 3.52 10.84
C LEU A 8 15.21 4.10 10.69
N ALA A 9 16.26 3.29 10.86
CA ALA A 9 17.65 3.74 10.74
C ALA A 9 18.21 3.71 9.30
N ALA A 10 17.48 3.15 8.33
CA ALA A 10 17.89 3.11 6.93
C ALA A 10 17.55 4.39 6.12
N LEU A 11 17.01 5.44 6.77
CA LEU A 11 16.51 6.65 6.11
C LEU A 11 17.25 7.96 6.45
N THR A 12 18.43 7.91 7.08
CA THR A 12 19.26 9.11 7.29
C THR A 12 20.74 8.85 7.05
N ALA A 13 21.15 8.78 5.79
CA ALA A 13 22.56 8.97 5.39
C ALA A 13 22.67 9.34 3.89
N VAL A 14 22.26 10.56 3.52
CA VAL A 14 22.77 11.21 2.30
C VAL A 14 23.02 12.67 2.63
N HIS A 15 24.31 13.06 2.60
CA HIS A 15 24.92 14.36 2.29
C HIS A 15 26.17 14.59 3.16
N ALA A 16 27.28 14.01 2.73
CA ALA A 16 28.61 14.57 2.97
C ALA A 16 29.37 14.46 1.64
N ALA A 17 29.66 15.61 1.03
CA ALA A 17 30.54 15.69 -0.14
C ALA A 17 31.98 15.35 0.30
N PRO A 18 32.72 14.46 -0.39
CA PRO A 18 34.14 14.33 -0.15
C PRO A 18 34.88 15.48 -0.85
N ALA A 19 35.69 16.18 -0.07
CA ALA A 19 36.67 17.12 -0.57
C ALA A 19 37.84 16.37 -1.22
N GLY A 20 38.14 16.72 -2.47
CA GLY A 20 39.47 16.63 -3.08
C GLY A 20 40.12 15.24 -3.20
N GLU A 21 39.73 14.47 -4.21
CA GLU A 21 40.58 13.38 -4.73
C GLU A 21 40.94 13.59 -6.20
N LYS A 22 42.17 13.21 -6.53
CA LYS A 22 42.83 13.39 -7.82
C LYS A 22 41.96 12.86 -8.96
N ARG A 23 41.91 13.63 -10.05
CA ARG A 23 41.16 13.37 -11.29
C ARG A 23 41.55 12.01 -11.87
N ALA A 24 40.86 10.95 -11.43
CA ALA A 24 40.90 9.65 -12.09
C ALA A 24 40.32 9.82 -13.50
N ILE A 25 40.95 9.19 -14.49
CA ILE A 25 40.41 9.09 -15.84
C ILE A 25 39.06 8.38 -15.69
N LEU A 26 37.95 9.11 -15.88
CA LEU A 26 36.62 8.52 -15.84
C LEU A 26 36.58 7.39 -16.89
N PRO A 27 36.19 6.15 -16.53
CA PRO A 27 36.03 5.10 -17.51
C PRO A 27 35.07 5.58 -18.60
N ALA A 28 35.39 5.28 -19.86
CA ALA A 28 34.52 5.64 -20.98
C ALA A 28 33.12 5.07 -20.75
N SER A 29 32.08 5.90 -20.96
CA SER A 29 30.69 5.48 -20.79
C SER A 29 30.42 4.23 -21.64
N PRO A 30 29.79 3.18 -21.07
CA PRO A 30 29.49 1.97 -21.84
C PRO A 30 28.57 2.31 -23.02
N THR A 31 28.83 1.70 -24.17
CA THR A 31 28.02 1.89 -25.38
C THR A 31 27.54 0.56 -25.94
N VAL A 32 26.32 0.54 -26.49
CA VAL A 32 25.73 -0.62 -27.17
C VAL A 32 25.06 -0.17 -28.45
N THR A 33 25.53 -0.69 -29.59
CA THR A 33 24.90 -0.46 -30.90
C THR A 33 23.81 -1.49 -31.15
N VAL A 34 22.57 -1.04 -31.29
CA VAL A 34 21.43 -1.89 -31.67
C VAL A 34 21.16 -1.70 -33.17
N PRO A 35 21.36 -2.74 -34.01
CA PRO A 35 21.16 -2.63 -35.45
C PRO A 35 19.76 -2.14 -35.83
N GLY A 36 19.71 -1.14 -36.71
CA GLY A 36 18.45 -0.55 -37.17
C GLY A 36 17.73 0.33 -36.14
N LEU A 37 18.35 0.62 -34.99
CA LEU A 37 17.80 1.50 -33.97
C LEU A 37 18.73 2.69 -33.68
N THR A 38 19.77 2.52 -32.86
CA THR A 38 20.78 3.54 -32.56
C THR A 38 21.93 2.95 -31.72
N THR A 39 22.97 3.74 -31.45
CA THR A 39 23.94 3.49 -30.39
C THR A 39 23.46 4.09 -29.08
N PHE A 40 23.26 3.27 -28.05
CA PHE A 40 22.93 3.71 -26.71
C PHE A 40 24.19 3.98 -25.91
N LYS A 41 24.27 5.14 -25.26
CA LYS A 41 25.28 5.48 -24.27
C LYS A 41 24.71 5.27 -22.87
N GLY A 42 25.27 4.34 -22.10
CA GLY A 42 24.86 4.06 -20.73
C GLY A 42 25.78 4.66 -19.68
N ALA A 43 25.49 4.38 -18.42
CA ALA A 43 26.33 4.70 -17.27
C ALA A 43 26.85 3.43 -16.62
N GLN A 44 28.06 3.46 -16.05
CA GLN A 44 28.60 2.34 -15.29
C GLN A 44 28.55 2.64 -13.79
N VAL A 45 28.21 1.62 -13.00
CA VAL A 45 28.28 1.66 -11.54
C VAL A 45 28.98 0.41 -11.02
N THR A 46 29.56 0.49 -9.82
CA THR A 46 30.10 -0.69 -9.12
C THR A 46 29.22 -1.00 -7.93
N ASN A 47 28.75 -2.24 -7.82
CA ASN A 47 27.93 -2.73 -6.72
C ASN A 47 28.49 -4.06 -6.20
N ASN A 48 28.79 -4.15 -4.90
CA ASN A 48 29.40 -5.35 -4.28
C ASN A 48 30.63 -5.90 -5.05
N GLY A 49 31.49 -5.01 -5.55
CA GLY A 49 32.68 -5.38 -6.32
C GLY A 49 32.43 -5.80 -7.77
N VAL A 50 31.17 -5.78 -8.23
CA VAL A 50 30.78 -6.09 -9.61
C VAL A 50 30.52 -4.78 -10.37
N SER A 51 31.19 -4.59 -11.50
CA SER A 51 30.89 -3.50 -12.44
C SER A 51 29.63 -3.82 -13.26
N ILE A 52 28.72 -2.87 -13.33
CA ILE A 52 27.40 -2.99 -13.96
C ILE A 52 27.21 -1.82 -14.93
N ASP A 53 26.85 -2.14 -16.18
CA ASP A 53 26.40 -1.15 -17.16
C ASP A 53 24.90 -0.96 -17.06
N ASN A 54 24.46 0.29 -16.93
CA ASN A 54 23.07 0.72 -16.89
C ASN A 54 22.71 1.48 -18.15
N PHE A 55 21.62 1.08 -18.81
CA PHE A 55 21.01 1.78 -19.93
C PHE A 55 19.56 2.07 -19.56
N PHE A 56 19.28 3.32 -19.19
CA PHE A 56 17.98 3.75 -18.70
C PHE A 56 17.19 4.48 -19.79
N GLY A 57 15.86 4.43 -19.70
CA GLY A 57 15.00 5.25 -20.54
C GLY A 57 15.04 4.91 -22.04
N ILE A 58 15.23 3.63 -22.39
CA ILE A 58 15.24 3.16 -23.78
C ILE A 58 13.79 3.09 -24.28
N PRO A 59 13.41 3.81 -25.35
CA PRO A 59 12.05 3.76 -25.87
C PRO A 59 11.82 2.42 -26.57
N PHE A 60 10.69 1.76 -26.28
CA PHE A 60 10.30 0.50 -26.93
C PHE A 60 9.10 0.65 -27.87
N ALA A 61 8.37 1.76 -27.76
CA ALA A 61 7.23 2.13 -28.60
C ALA A 61 7.16 3.66 -28.74
N ALA A 62 6.44 4.16 -29.75
CA ALA A 62 6.22 5.59 -29.90
C ALA A 62 5.42 6.18 -28.72
N PRO A 63 5.63 7.46 -28.37
CA PRO A 63 4.90 8.11 -27.28
C PRO A 63 3.38 7.97 -27.46
N PRO A 64 2.65 7.45 -26.46
CA PRO A 64 1.20 7.26 -26.52
C PRO A 64 0.44 8.55 -26.19
N THR A 65 0.90 9.69 -26.72
CA THR A 65 0.38 11.03 -26.46
C THR A 65 -0.51 11.54 -27.59
N GLY A 66 -1.31 12.58 -27.35
CA GLY A 66 -2.16 13.21 -28.36
C GLY A 66 -3.04 12.20 -29.09
N THR A 67 -2.90 12.11 -30.42
CA THR A 67 -3.68 11.17 -31.24
C THR A 67 -3.37 9.69 -30.99
N ASN A 68 -2.26 9.38 -30.31
CA ASN A 68 -1.89 8.03 -29.87
C ASN A 68 -2.41 7.69 -28.47
N ARG A 69 -2.98 8.66 -27.73
CA ARG A 69 -3.67 8.37 -26.47
C ARG A 69 -4.82 7.39 -26.75
N LEU A 70 -5.04 6.44 -25.83
CA LEU A 70 -6.09 5.43 -25.94
C LEU A 70 -6.03 4.63 -27.26
N LYS A 71 -4.81 4.30 -27.70
CA LYS A 71 -4.54 3.38 -28.82
C LYS A 71 -3.49 2.34 -28.41
N PRO A 72 -3.46 1.18 -29.09
CA PRO A 72 -2.36 0.22 -28.97
C PRO A 72 -0.99 0.88 -29.13
N PRO A 73 0.06 0.38 -28.45
CA PRO A 73 1.42 0.91 -28.62
C PRO A 73 1.82 0.87 -30.08
N GLN A 74 2.32 2.00 -30.60
CA GLN A 74 2.72 2.12 -32.00
C GLN A 74 4.23 1.85 -32.13
N PRO A 75 4.70 1.32 -33.28
CA PRO A 75 6.12 1.21 -33.55
C PRO A 75 6.83 2.56 -33.44
N LEU A 76 8.10 2.55 -33.07
CA LEU A 76 8.94 3.75 -33.10
C LEU A 76 9.01 4.29 -34.54
N SER A 77 8.43 5.46 -34.76
CA SER A 77 8.36 6.10 -36.09
C SER A 77 9.46 7.13 -36.33
N ALA A 78 10.13 7.61 -35.27
CA ALA A 78 11.20 8.59 -35.33
C ALA A 78 12.57 7.93 -35.22
N SER A 79 13.53 8.41 -36.02
CA SER A 79 14.94 8.09 -35.81
C SER A 79 15.36 8.60 -34.44
N LEU A 80 15.83 7.69 -33.58
CA LEU A 80 16.39 8.08 -32.30
C LEU A 80 17.69 8.88 -32.52
N ALA A 81 18.04 9.74 -31.57
CA ALA A 81 19.35 10.38 -31.55
C ALA A 81 20.46 9.31 -31.64
N ASN A 82 21.57 9.64 -32.30
CA ASN A 82 22.71 8.74 -32.45
C ASN A 82 24.01 9.47 -32.07
N PRO A 83 24.62 9.18 -30.90
CA PRO A 83 24.15 8.22 -29.89
C PRO A 83 22.91 8.73 -29.13
N TYR A 84 22.06 7.81 -28.66
CA TYR A 84 20.98 8.09 -27.71
C TYR A 84 21.53 8.03 -26.28
N ASP A 85 21.28 9.07 -25.49
CA ASP A 85 21.71 9.13 -24.10
C ASP A 85 20.75 8.32 -23.20
N ALA A 86 21.24 7.19 -22.72
CA ALA A 86 20.57 6.28 -21.81
C ALA A 86 21.27 6.26 -20.43
N THR A 87 21.91 7.36 -20.03
CA THR A 87 22.61 7.46 -18.73
C THR A 87 21.68 7.77 -17.56
N GLN A 88 20.47 8.26 -17.82
CA GLN A 88 19.52 8.71 -16.79
C GLN A 88 18.14 8.08 -16.97
N GLN A 89 17.38 8.00 -15.88
CA GLN A 89 15.99 7.59 -15.92
C GLN A 89 15.18 8.52 -16.83
N ASN A 90 14.25 7.94 -17.57
CA ASN A 90 13.23 8.68 -18.32
C ASN A 90 11.86 8.46 -17.66
N ASN A 91 10.86 9.23 -18.05
CA ASN A 91 9.57 9.34 -17.37
C ASN A 91 8.93 7.98 -17.08
N ASP A 92 8.25 7.92 -15.93
CA ASP A 92 7.28 6.87 -15.66
C ASP A 92 5.89 7.25 -16.15
N CYS A 93 5.01 6.26 -16.27
CA CYS A 93 3.66 6.52 -16.77
C CYS A 93 2.83 7.26 -15.71
N LEU A 94 1.90 8.10 -16.17
CA LEU A 94 0.95 8.78 -15.29
C LEU A 94 0.21 7.78 -14.39
N ALA A 95 0.28 8.03 -13.08
CA ALA A 95 -0.43 7.30 -12.06
C ALA A 95 -1.73 8.04 -11.67
N GLN A 96 -2.70 7.28 -11.16
CA GLN A 96 -3.86 7.86 -10.49
C GLN A 96 -3.45 8.45 -9.14
N GLN A 97 -4.01 9.61 -8.82
CA GLN A 97 -3.74 10.34 -7.59
C GLN A 97 -5.01 10.45 -6.75
N ALA A 98 -4.84 10.49 -5.42
CA ALA A 98 -5.97 10.66 -4.51
C ALA A 98 -6.62 12.04 -4.67
N THR A 99 -7.95 12.09 -4.84
CA THR A 99 -8.71 13.36 -4.82
C THR A 99 -9.01 13.82 -3.39
N GLY A 100 -9.11 15.15 -3.22
CA GLY A 100 -9.73 15.75 -2.03
C GLY A 100 -8.88 15.74 -0.75
N GLY A 101 -7.58 15.46 -0.83
CA GLY A 101 -6.68 15.48 0.33
C GLY A 101 -6.96 14.38 1.35
N THR A 102 -7.66 13.31 0.97
CA THR A 102 -7.91 12.13 1.80
C THR A 102 -6.56 11.53 2.21
N PRO A 103 -6.16 11.61 3.50
CA PRO A 103 -4.82 11.18 3.89
C PRO A 103 -4.70 9.67 3.67
N VAL A 104 -3.71 9.26 2.88
CA VAL A 104 -3.25 7.88 2.87
C VAL A 104 -2.83 7.55 4.30
N SER A 105 -3.29 6.41 4.84
CA SER A 105 -2.93 5.97 6.19
C SER A 105 -1.40 6.05 6.36
N PRO A 106 -0.86 6.61 7.47
CA PRO A 106 0.59 6.67 7.68
C PRO A 106 1.26 5.29 7.60
N LEU A 107 0.56 4.24 8.03
CA LEU A 107 1.02 2.85 7.90
C LEU A 107 1.13 2.45 6.42
N LEU A 108 0.09 2.74 5.62
CA LEU A 108 0.10 2.47 4.18
C LEU A 108 1.21 3.25 3.47
N SER A 109 1.39 4.53 3.81
CA SER A 109 2.48 5.36 3.28
C SER A 109 3.86 4.83 3.68
N SER A 110 4.02 4.25 4.87
CA SER A 110 5.31 3.69 5.31
C SER A 110 5.69 2.41 4.58
N VAL A 111 4.70 1.62 4.15
CA VAL A 111 4.93 0.36 3.43
C VAL A 111 5.06 0.63 1.93
N LEU A 112 4.20 1.47 1.35
CA LEU A 112 4.14 1.69 -0.10
C LEU A 112 4.91 2.92 -0.59
N GLY A 113 5.30 3.84 0.30
CA GLY A 113 6.01 5.06 -0.06
C GLY A 113 7.25 4.85 -0.94
N PRO A 114 8.10 3.85 -0.69
CA PRO A 114 9.25 3.54 -1.56
C PRO A 114 8.89 3.14 -3.00
N PHE A 115 7.64 2.74 -3.26
CA PHE A 115 7.17 2.28 -4.57
C PHE A 115 6.35 3.34 -5.32
N LEU A 116 6.21 4.55 -4.76
CA LEU A 116 5.55 5.67 -5.43
C LEU A 116 6.55 6.42 -6.32
N THR A 117 6.13 6.70 -7.55
CA THR A 117 6.94 7.34 -8.58
C THR A 117 7.03 8.85 -8.42
N THR A 118 8.13 9.42 -8.93
CA THR A 118 8.27 10.87 -9.14
C THR A 118 8.75 11.10 -10.57
N GLY A 119 8.14 12.05 -11.30
CA GLY A 119 8.45 12.29 -12.72
C GLY A 119 7.63 11.43 -13.68
N GLU A 120 6.35 11.75 -13.80
CA GLU A 120 5.38 11.02 -14.63
C GLU A 120 4.99 11.80 -15.89
N SER A 121 4.73 11.08 -16.99
CA SER A 121 4.28 11.63 -18.27
C SER A 121 3.44 10.61 -19.04
N GLU A 122 2.67 11.06 -20.03
CA GLU A 122 2.08 10.14 -21.02
C GLU A 122 3.13 9.61 -21.98
N ASP A 123 4.18 10.39 -22.26
CA ASP A 123 5.36 9.89 -22.95
C ASP A 123 6.20 9.08 -21.97
N CYS A 124 5.89 7.78 -21.86
CA CYS A 124 6.42 6.91 -20.82
C CYS A 124 6.79 5.48 -21.25
N LEU A 125 6.63 5.11 -22.54
CA LEU A 125 6.86 3.74 -23.04
C LEU A 125 8.36 3.44 -23.21
N TYR A 126 9.04 3.43 -22.06
CA TYR A 126 10.48 3.22 -21.90
C TYR A 126 10.76 1.94 -21.09
N LEU A 127 11.95 1.38 -21.28
CA LEU A 127 12.50 0.31 -20.47
C LEU A 127 13.94 0.62 -20.05
N ASN A 128 14.38 -0.08 -19.01
CA ASN A 128 15.72 -0.03 -18.45
C ASN A 128 16.40 -1.39 -18.66
N VAL A 129 17.68 -1.39 -19.03
CA VAL A 129 18.52 -2.60 -19.15
C VAL A 129 19.74 -2.44 -18.25
N GLN A 130 20.00 -3.43 -17.40
CA GLN A 130 21.17 -3.48 -16.54
C GLN A 130 21.89 -4.82 -16.72
N ARG A 131 23.21 -4.80 -16.88
CA ARG A 131 24.01 -6.00 -17.16
C ARG A 131 25.37 -5.93 -16.48
N PRO A 132 26.05 -7.07 -16.25
CA PRO A 132 27.47 -7.06 -15.90
C PRO A 132 28.28 -6.35 -16.99
N SER A 133 29.22 -5.49 -16.63
CA SER A 133 30.07 -4.78 -17.62
C SER A 133 30.96 -5.72 -18.44
N SER A 134 31.15 -6.97 -17.99
CA SER A 134 31.82 -8.03 -18.76
C SER A 134 30.97 -8.63 -19.87
N ALA A 135 29.66 -8.33 -19.91
CA ALA A 135 28.77 -8.86 -20.93
C ALA A 135 28.94 -8.11 -22.27
N SER A 136 29.03 -8.90 -23.34
CA SER A 136 29.09 -8.42 -24.73
C SER A 136 27.94 -9.02 -25.53
N GLY A 137 27.74 -8.59 -26.78
CA GLY A 137 26.69 -9.11 -27.65
C GLY A 137 26.75 -10.64 -27.90
N SER A 138 27.87 -11.29 -27.58
CA SER A 138 28.03 -12.75 -27.69
C SER A 138 27.75 -13.51 -26.39
N SER A 139 27.53 -12.84 -25.25
CA SER A 139 27.44 -13.49 -23.93
C SER A 139 26.23 -14.41 -23.75
N LYS A 140 25.09 -14.14 -24.40
CA LYS A 140 23.86 -14.94 -24.33
C LYS A 140 23.40 -15.26 -22.90
N LEU A 141 23.37 -14.23 -22.05
CA LEU A 141 22.96 -14.33 -20.66
C LEU A 141 21.43 -14.48 -20.53
N PRO A 142 20.92 -15.28 -19.56
CA PRO A 142 19.50 -15.26 -19.23
C PRO A 142 19.00 -13.85 -18.91
N VAL A 143 17.75 -13.56 -19.26
CA VAL A 143 17.13 -12.25 -19.06
C VAL A 143 16.03 -12.35 -18.01
N MET A 144 16.13 -11.56 -16.94
CA MET A 144 15.06 -11.39 -15.96
C MET A 144 14.31 -10.09 -16.27
N LEU A 145 13.06 -10.21 -16.70
CA LEU A 145 12.23 -9.08 -17.15
C LEU A 145 11.16 -8.78 -16.10
N TRP A 146 11.31 -7.63 -15.43
CA TRP A 146 10.45 -7.13 -14.37
C TRP A 146 9.21 -6.42 -14.90
N ILE A 147 8.04 -6.80 -14.38
CA ILE A 147 6.78 -6.10 -14.55
C ILE A 147 6.32 -5.64 -13.17
N TYR A 148 6.32 -4.33 -12.93
CA TYR A 148 5.97 -3.77 -11.62
C TYR A 148 4.49 -3.88 -11.27
N GLY A 149 4.22 -3.91 -9.96
CA GLY A 149 2.88 -3.82 -9.37
C GLY A 149 2.47 -2.37 -9.06
N GLY A 150 1.25 -2.22 -8.52
CA GLY A 150 0.67 -0.92 -8.19
C GLY A 150 -0.83 -0.82 -8.47
N GLY A 151 -1.55 -1.94 -8.33
CA GLY A 151 -3.00 -1.99 -8.54
C GLY A 151 -3.47 -1.62 -9.94
N PHE A 152 -2.59 -1.67 -10.95
CA PHE A 152 -2.80 -1.12 -12.29
C PHE A 152 -3.04 0.40 -12.33
N GLU A 153 -2.85 1.11 -11.22
CA GLU A 153 -3.21 2.52 -11.04
C GLU A 153 -1.98 3.40 -10.80
N PHE A 154 -0.91 2.86 -10.24
CA PHE A 154 0.36 3.57 -9.99
C PHE A 154 1.57 2.65 -10.20
N GLY A 155 2.78 3.22 -10.09
CA GLY A 155 4.06 2.50 -10.18
C GLY A 155 4.84 2.87 -11.45
N GLY A 156 6.11 2.47 -11.48
CA GLY A 156 7.00 2.77 -12.61
C GLY A 156 8.31 2.00 -12.54
N LYS A 157 8.97 1.84 -13.68
CA LYS A 157 10.24 1.10 -13.76
C LYS A 157 11.36 1.75 -12.93
N SER A 158 11.29 3.07 -12.66
CA SER A 158 12.37 3.81 -12.02
C SER A 158 12.55 3.44 -10.54
N THR A 159 11.52 2.91 -9.88
CA THR A 159 11.56 2.49 -8.47
C THR A 159 12.23 1.13 -8.26
N TYR A 160 12.56 0.39 -9.33
CA TYR A 160 13.06 -0.99 -9.26
C TYR A 160 14.44 -1.13 -9.91
N ASP A 161 15.49 -0.85 -9.12
CA ASP A 161 16.89 -0.94 -9.53
C ASP A 161 17.44 -2.38 -9.40
N GLY A 162 17.75 -3.01 -10.53
CA GLY A 162 18.23 -4.38 -10.60
C GLY A 162 19.71 -4.58 -10.28
N LYS A 163 20.45 -3.55 -9.84
CA LYS A 163 21.91 -3.67 -9.57
C LYS A 163 22.26 -4.79 -8.59
N ASN A 164 21.40 -5.06 -7.60
CA ASN A 164 21.63 -6.09 -6.60
C ASN A 164 21.40 -7.48 -7.21
N ILE A 165 20.38 -7.65 -8.05
CA ILE A 165 20.12 -8.88 -8.80
C ILE A 165 21.30 -9.19 -9.72
N VAL A 166 21.77 -8.20 -10.49
CA VAL A 166 22.92 -8.36 -11.39
C VAL A 166 24.19 -8.71 -10.61
N ALA A 167 24.51 -7.98 -9.55
CA ALA A 167 25.69 -8.26 -8.73
C ALA A 167 25.63 -9.68 -8.10
N GLN A 168 24.50 -10.05 -7.50
CA GLN A 168 24.30 -11.37 -6.91
C GLN A 168 24.43 -12.48 -7.97
N SER A 169 23.92 -12.24 -9.19
CA SER A 169 24.01 -13.22 -10.29
C SER A 169 25.45 -13.51 -10.70
N VAL A 170 26.31 -12.49 -10.72
CA VAL A 170 27.74 -12.63 -10.99
C VAL A 170 28.43 -13.36 -9.84
N SER A 171 28.15 -12.98 -8.59
CA SER A 171 28.70 -13.66 -7.40
C SER A 171 28.29 -15.13 -7.31
N GLN A 172 27.16 -15.51 -7.90
CA GLN A 172 26.68 -16.88 -8.01
C GLN A 172 27.14 -17.60 -9.29
N ASN A 173 28.03 -17.00 -10.09
CA ASN A 173 28.49 -17.57 -11.37
C ASN A 173 27.31 -17.96 -12.30
N GLN A 174 26.23 -17.20 -12.24
CA GLN A 174 25.02 -17.33 -13.06
C GLN A 174 24.60 -15.93 -13.55
N PRO A 175 25.47 -15.21 -14.27
CA PRO A 175 25.23 -13.81 -14.64
C PRO A 175 23.96 -13.66 -15.47
N VAL A 176 23.14 -12.66 -15.13
CA VAL A 176 21.88 -12.33 -15.83
C VAL A 176 21.87 -10.90 -16.34
N VAL A 177 21.05 -10.63 -17.35
CA VAL A 177 20.64 -9.29 -17.74
C VAL A 177 19.29 -8.99 -17.07
N TYR A 178 19.20 -7.86 -16.36
CA TYR A 178 17.95 -7.38 -15.78
C TYR A 178 17.31 -6.35 -16.72
N VAL A 179 16.00 -6.46 -16.91
CA VAL A 179 15.20 -5.51 -17.68
C VAL A 179 13.97 -5.09 -16.87
N ALA A 180 13.65 -3.80 -16.81
CA ALA A 180 12.40 -3.30 -16.24
C ALA A 180 11.68 -2.43 -17.26
N LEU A 181 10.38 -2.64 -17.45
CA LEU A 181 9.57 -1.91 -18.43
C LEU A 181 8.52 -1.03 -17.77
N ASN A 182 8.14 0.05 -18.45
CA ASN A 182 6.89 0.77 -18.21
C ASN A 182 5.72 0.19 -18.99
N TYR A 183 4.52 0.37 -18.45
CA TYR A 183 3.25 0.14 -19.12
C TYR A 183 2.23 1.17 -18.64
N ARG A 184 1.27 1.55 -19.51
CA ARG A 184 0.25 2.54 -19.13
C ARG A 184 -0.65 2.00 -18.01
N LEU A 185 -1.02 2.88 -17.10
CA LEU A 185 -1.80 2.62 -15.89
C LEU A 185 -3.15 3.34 -15.92
N ALA A 186 -3.99 3.07 -14.93
CA ALA A 186 -5.29 3.68 -14.68
C ALA A 186 -6.14 3.84 -15.97
N GLY A 187 -6.77 4.99 -16.16
CA GLY A 187 -7.54 5.31 -17.36
C GLY A 187 -6.71 5.48 -18.65
N TRP A 188 -5.37 5.45 -18.60
CA TRP A 188 -4.54 5.47 -19.81
C TRP A 188 -4.28 4.07 -20.37
N GLY A 189 -4.19 3.06 -19.49
CA GLY A 189 -3.88 1.68 -19.84
C GLY A 189 -5.09 0.73 -19.78
N PHE A 190 -6.07 1.03 -18.94
CA PHE A 190 -7.15 0.10 -18.58
C PHE A 190 -8.52 0.79 -18.54
N LEU A 191 -8.74 1.79 -19.40
CA LEU A 191 -10.05 2.43 -19.55
C LEU A 191 -11.12 1.37 -19.89
N PRO A 192 -12.19 1.25 -19.09
CA PRO A 192 -13.29 0.32 -19.39
C PRO A 192 -14.33 0.97 -20.33
N GLY A 193 -15.46 0.30 -20.54
CA GLY A 193 -16.60 0.84 -21.27
C GLY A 193 -16.87 0.17 -22.63
N GLN A 194 -18.11 0.32 -23.09
CA GLN A 194 -18.58 -0.23 -24.36
C GLN A 194 -17.89 0.45 -25.54
N GLU A 195 -17.64 1.75 -25.46
CA GLU A 195 -16.91 2.51 -26.48
C GLU A 195 -15.50 1.95 -26.70
N VAL A 196 -14.82 1.55 -25.61
CA VAL A 196 -13.50 0.92 -25.66
C VAL A 196 -13.57 -0.47 -26.29
N TYR A 197 -14.61 -1.25 -25.95
CA TYR A 197 -14.85 -2.57 -26.54
C TYR A 197 -15.11 -2.49 -28.04
N ASP A 198 -16.03 -1.64 -28.48
CA ASP A 198 -16.41 -1.48 -29.88
C ASP A 198 -15.24 -0.99 -30.74
N ALA A 199 -14.42 -0.08 -30.19
CA ALA A 199 -13.20 0.40 -30.83
C ALA A 199 -12.04 -0.60 -30.79
N LYS A 200 -12.16 -1.72 -30.06
CA LYS A 200 -11.12 -2.75 -29.86
C LYS A 200 -9.81 -2.21 -29.30
N VAL A 201 -9.91 -1.26 -28.36
CA VAL A 201 -8.76 -0.60 -27.70
C VAL A 201 -8.69 -0.89 -26.20
N GLY A 202 -9.19 -2.05 -25.78
CA GLY A 202 -9.10 -2.52 -24.39
C GLY A 202 -7.69 -2.98 -23.99
N ASN A 203 -7.45 -3.04 -22.67
CA ASN A 203 -6.24 -3.64 -22.08
C ASN A 203 -4.91 -3.10 -22.64
N LEU A 204 -4.83 -1.81 -22.91
CA LEU A 204 -3.66 -1.17 -23.52
C LEU A 204 -2.38 -1.39 -22.70
N GLY A 205 -2.47 -1.40 -21.36
CA GLY A 205 -1.33 -1.70 -20.49
C GLY A 205 -0.77 -3.12 -20.72
N LEU A 206 -1.62 -4.14 -20.96
CA LEU A 206 -1.15 -5.48 -21.32
C LEU A 206 -0.51 -5.51 -22.72
N GLN A 207 -0.99 -4.68 -23.63
CA GLN A 207 -0.41 -4.54 -24.96
C GLN A 207 0.96 -3.84 -24.91
N ASP A 208 1.14 -2.84 -24.03
CA ASP A 208 2.42 -2.17 -23.79
C ASP A 208 3.47 -3.17 -23.27
N GLN A 209 3.09 -3.99 -22.29
CA GLN A 209 3.95 -5.09 -21.80
C GLN A 209 4.33 -6.04 -22.94
N ARG A 210 3.37 -6.42 -23.81
CA ARG A 210 3.61 -7.27 -24.99
C ARG A 210 4.61 -6.63 -25.97
N ALA A 211 4.46 -5.33 -26.24
CA ALA A 211 5.36 -4.59 -27.10
C ALA A 211 6.78 -4.51 -26.52
N ALA A 212 6.92 -4.31 -25.21
CA ALA A 212 8.22 -4.35 -24.54
C ALA A 212 8.85 -5.75 -24.60
N MET A 213 8.09 -6.83 -24.42
CA MET A 213 8.58 -8.21 -24.62
C MET A 213 9.06 -8.45 -26.06
N GLN A 214 8.32 -7.96 -27.06
CA GLN A 214 8.73 -8.04 -28.47
C GLN A 214 10.02 -7.23 -28.73
N TRP A 215 10.16 -6.07 -28.10
CA TRP A 215 11.39 -5.29 -28.15
C TRP A 215 12.57 -6.05 -27.53
N VAL A 216 12.38 -6.67 -26.37
CA VAL A 216 13.41 -7.49 -25.71
C VAL A 216 13.81 -8.65 -26.62
N ASN A 217 12.84 -9.38 -27.17
CA ASN A 217 13.11 -10.49 -28.09
C ASN A 217 13.94 -10.06 -29.32
N LYS A 218 13.64 -8.89 -29.87
CA LYS A 218 14.35 -8.37 -31.05
C LYS A 218 15.75 -7.82 -30.73
N ASN A 219 15.94 -7.17 -29.58
CA ASN A 219 17.09 -6.28 -29.36
C ASN A 219 18.02 -6.69 -28.22
N ILE A 220 17.59 -7.53 -27.27
CA ILE A 220 18.37 -7.78 -26.03
C ILE A 220 19.71 -8.48 -26.29
N ALA A 221 19.84 -9.17 -27.44
CA ALA A 221 21.09 -9.78 -27.89
C ALA A 221 22.24 -8.76 -27.99
N ALA A 222 21.98 -7.53 -28.44
CA ALA A 222 23.00 -6.48 -28.51
C ALA A 222 23.54 -6.09 -27.11
N PHE A 223 22.69 -6.20 -26.08
CA PHE A 223 23.05 -5.98 -24.69
C PHE A 223 23.70 -7.22 -24.04
N GLY A 224 23.80 -8.34 -24.75
CA GLY A 224 24.37 -9.60 -24.27
C GLY A 224 23.39 -10.57 -23.65
N GLY A 225 22.08 -10.26 -23.68
CA GLY A 225 21.03 -11.18 -23.27
C GLY A 225 20.68 -12.22 -24.33
N ASP A 226 20.15 -13.36 -23.91
CA ASP A 226 19.62 -14.40 -24.79
C ASP A 226 18.09 -14.25 -24.89
N PRO A 227 17.54 -13.86 -26.06
CA PRO A 227 16.11 -13.66 -26.23
C PRO A 227 15.28 -14.94 -26.10
N THR A 228 15.93 -16.12 -26.11
CA THR A 228 15.27 -17.42 -25.88
C THR A 228 15.22 -17.80 -24.40
N LYS A 229 15.92 -17.04 -23.53
CA LYS A 229 16.03 -17.29 -22.08
C LYS A 229 15.47 -16.16 -21.23
N VAL A 230 14.32 -15.63 -21.65
CA VAL A 230 13.60 -14.59 -20.89
C VAL A 230 12.69 -15.24 -19.84
N THR A 231 12.86 -14.83 -18.59
CA THR A 231 11.95 -15.14 -17.48
C THR A 231 11.22 -13.86 -17.09
N LEU A 232 9.88 -13.89 -17.16
CA LEU A 232 9.07 -12.79 -16.64
C LEU A 232 9.00 -12.92 -15.13
N PHE A 233 9.12 -11.81 -14.40
CA PHE A 233 8.82 -11.78 -12.98
C PHE A 233 8.17 -10.47 -12.60
N GLY A 234 7.28 -10.50 -11.62
CA GLY A 234 6.48 -9.35 -11.25
C GLY A 234 5.82 -9.56 -9.89
N GLU A 235 5.32 -8.47 -9.32
CA GLU A 235 4.62 -8.46 -8.04
C GLU A 235 3.23 -7.83 -8.19
N SER A 236 2.25 -8.30 -7.42
CA SER A 236 0.89 -7.73 -7.39
C SER A 236 0.26 -7.65 -8.79
N ALA A 237 -0.17 -6.45 -9.22
CA ALA A 237 -0.65 -6.18 -10.57
C ALA A 237 0.33 -6.63 -11.68
N GLY A 238 1.64 -6.64 -11.42
CA GLY A 238 2.66 -7.19 -12.31
C GLY A 238 2.63 -8.72 -12.40
N ALA A 239 2.46 -9.42 -11.28
CA ALA A 239 2.24 -10.87 -11.26
C ALA A 239 0.89 -11.26 -11.89
N ILE A 240 -0.17 -10.49 -11.62
CA ILE A 240 -1.47 -10.66 -12.28
C ILE A 240 -1.33 -10.42 -13.80
N SER A 241 -0.55 -9.41 -14.20
CA SER A 241 -0.23 -9.15 -15.61
C SER A 241 0.45 -10.34 -16.26
N ILE A 242 1.43 -10.97 -15.58
CA ILE A 242 2.07 -12.21 -16.05
C ILE A 242 1.02 -13.31 -16.26
N GLY A 243 0.09 -13.48 -15.31
CA GLY A 243 -1.05 -14.37 -15.46
C GLY A 243 -1.87 -14.08 -16.74
N PHE A 244 -2.14 -12.82 -17.04
CA PHE A 244 -2.80 -12.44 -18.30
C PHE A 244 -1.92 -12.64 -19.54
N GLN A 245 -0.60 -12.50 -19.44
CA GLN A 245 0.33 -12.82 -20.53
C GLN A 245 0.36 -14.33 -20.83
N LEU A 246 0.22 -15.18 -19.81
CA LEU A 246 0.04 -16.63 -19.99
C LEU A 246 -1.25 -16.94 -20.76
N LEU A 247 -2.31 -16.17 -20.52
CA LEU A 247 -3.63 -16.32 -21.16
C LEU A 247 -3.82 -15.48 -22.43
N TYR A 248 -2.77 -14.77 -22.87
CA TYR A 248 -2.87 -13.76 -23.92
C TYR A 248 -3.53 -14.32 -25.18
N GLN A 249 -4.62 -13.69 -25.60
CA GLN A 249 -5.46 -14.09 -26.75
C GLN A 249 -5.99 -15.54 -26.69
N GLY A 250 -5.92 -16.20 -25.53
CA GLY A 250 -6.29 -17.60 -25.38
C GLY A 250 -5.46 -18.57 -26.23
N LEU A 251 -4.25 -18.17 -26.63
CA LEU A 251 -3.40 -18.94 -27.56
C LEU A 251 -2.76 -20.18 -26.91
N GLY A 252 -2.63 -20.20 -25.59
CA GLY A 252 -1.89 -21.25 -24.90
C GLY A 252 -0.40 -21.30 -25.25
N SER A 253 0.17 -20.19 -25.74
CA SER A 253 1.54 -20.10 -26.26
C SER A 253 2.22 -18.81 -25.81
N THR A 254 3.53 -18.87 -25.57
CA THR A 254 4.36 -17.70 -25.25
C THR A 254 4.66 -16.83 -26.49
N GLN A 255 4.36 -17.35 -27.69
CA GLN A 255 4.81 -16.79 -28.97
C GLN A 255 6.35 -16.58 -29.04
N GLY A 256 7.12 -17.37 -28.28
CA GLY A 256 8.58 -17.28 -28.25
C GLY A 256 9.14 -16.09 -27.45
N LEU A 257 8.31 -15.36 -26.70
CA LEU A 257 8.73 -14.14 -25.99
C LEU A 257 9.34 -14.39 -24.61
N TYR A 258 9.00 -15.51 -23.98
CA TYR A 258 9.52 -15.91 -22.67
C TYR A 258 9.45 -17.43 -22.52
N ARG A 259 10.22 -17.97 -21.55
CA ARG A 259 10.33 -19.41 -21.28
C ARG A 259 9.99 -19.82 -19.85
N ALA A 260 9.82 -18.86 -18.94
CA ALA A 260 9.50 -19.09 -17.54
C ALA A 260 8.84 -17.85 -16.93
N VAL A 261 8.15 -18.05 -15.82
CA VAL A 261 7.48 -16.96 -15.08
C VAL A 261 7.72 -17.07 -13.57
N ILE A 262 7.75 -15.94 -12.88
CA ILE A 262 7.74 -15.85 -11.42
C ILE A 262 6.64 -14.88 -11.00
N GLU A 263 5.61 -15.39 -10.34
CA GLU A 263 4.41 -14.67 -9.96
C GLU A 263 4.40 -14.42 -8.44
N GLN A 264 4.72 -13.20 -8.02
CA GLN A 264 4.80 -12.81 -6.61
C GLN A 264 3.51 -12.08 -6.23
N SER A 265 2.73 -12.65 -5.31
CA SER A 265 1.45 -12.07 -4.85
C SER A 265 0.51 -11.75 -6.00
N GLY A 266 0.28 -12.72 -6.90
CA GLY A 266 -0.61 -12.53 -8.04
C GLY A 266 -0.66 -13.73 -8.97
N SER A 267 -1.73 -13.83 -9.75
CA SER A 267 -2.03 -14.90 -10.71
C SER A 267 -3.18 -14.43 -11.61
N PRO A 268 -3.64 -15.21 -12.61
CA PRO A 268 -4.85 -14.85 -13.34
C PRO A 268 -6.08 -14.73 -12.43
N ILE A 269 -6.57 -13.51 -12.21
CA ILE A 269 -7.75 -13.22 -11.37
C ILE A 269 -9.04 -13.20 -12.19
N PRO A 270 -10.23 -13.42 -11.57
CA PRO A 270 -11.49 -13.28 -12.28
C PRO A 270 -11.80 -11.82 -12.58
N VAL A 271 -12.14 -11.56 -13.84
CA VAL A 271 -12.55 -10.23 -14.30
C VAL A 271 -13.76 -10.34 -15.22
N GLY A 272 -14.62 -9.33 -15.17
CA GLY A 272 -15.77 -9.20 -16.04
C GLY A 272 -15.44 -8.54 -17.39
N PRO A 273 -16.45 -8.34 -18.26
CA PRO A 273 -16.29 -7.61 -19.51
C PRO A 273 -15.97 -6.12 -19.28
N LEU A 274 -15.44 -5.45 -20.30
CA LEU A 274 -15.18 -4.01 -20.29
C LEU A 274 -16.41 -3.18 -19.87
N SER A 275 -17.62 -3.61 -20.26
CA SER A 275 -18.87 -2.93 -19.93
C SER A 275 -19.19 -2.87 -18.43
N TYR A 276 -18.61 -3.73 -17.59
CA TYR A 276 -18.79 -3.65 -16.13
C TYR A 276 -18.22 -2.37 -15.54
N GLY A 277 -17.26 -1.73 -16.21
CA GLY A 277 -16.70 -0.45 -15.78
C GLY A 277 -17.33 0.77 -16.46
N GLN A 278 -18.49 0.65 -17.14
CA GLN A 278 -19.08 1.75 -17.92
C GLN A 278 -19.20 3.05 -17.11
N THR A 279 -19.58 2.95 -15.82
CA THR A 279 -19.71 4.13 -14.95
C THR A 279 -18.41 4.94 -14.82
N TYR A 280 -17.24 4.30 -14.90
CA TYR A 280 -15.94 4.98 -14.82
C TYR A 280 -15.60 5.68 -16.14
N PHE A 281 -15.92 5.03 -17.27
CA PHE A 281 -15.83 5.67 -18.58
C PHE A 281 -16.73 6.91 -18.65
N ASP A 282 -17.99 6.79 -18.23
CA ASP A 282 -18.96 7.89 -18.24
C ASP A 282 -18.51 9.02 -17.31
N THR A 283 -17.93 8.70 -16.16
CA THR A 283 -17.36 9.69 -15.22
C THR A 283 -16.26 10.52 -15.90
N ILE A 284 -15.31 9.86 -16.56
CA ILE A 284 -14.21 10.53 -17.27
C ILE A 284 -14.75 11.35 -18.45
N ALA A 285 -15.64 10.77 -19.26
CA ALA A 285 -16.23 11.44 -20.41
C ALA A 285 -17.03 12.68 -19.99
N ASN A 286 -17.84 12.59 -18.94
CA ASN A 286 -18.62 13.72 -18.44
C ASN A 286 -17.72 14.81 -17.85
N TYR A 287 -16.73 14.45 -17.03
CA TYR A 287 -15.82 15.41 -16.41
C TYR A 287 -15.03 16.21 -17.45
N THR A 288 -14.64 15.56 -18.55
CA THR A 288 -13.89 16.19 -19.65
C THR A 288 -14.76 16.95 -20.64
N GLY A 289 -16.09 16.92 -20.49
CA GLY A 289 -17.03 17.49 -21.46
C GLY A 289 -17.24 16.64 -22.73
N CYS A 290 -16.69 15.43 -22.77
CA CYS A 290 -16.82 14.50 -23.89
C CYS A 290 -18.07 13.61 -23.83
N GLY A 291 -18.87 13.67 -22.76
CA GLY A 291 -20.01 12.78 -22.52
C GLY A 291 -21.10 12.80 -23.59
N THR A 292 -21.28 13.93 -24.28
CA THR A 292 -22.27 14.12 -25.34
C THR A 292 -21.68 14.02 -26.76
N SER A 293 -20.37 13.76 -26.89
CA SER A 293 -19.70 13.62 -28.18
C SER A 293 -20.19 12.36 -28.90
N SER A 294 -20.39 12.45 -30.23
CA SER A 294 -20.64 11.27 -31.07
C SER A 294 -19.40 10.38 -31.21
N ASP A 295 -18.20 10.97 -31.13
CA ASP A 295 -16.92 10.25 -30.98
C ASP A 295 -16.31 10.60 -29.62
N LYS A 296 -16.72 9.89 -28.58
CA LYS A 296 -16.24 10.10 -27.21
C LYS A 296 -14.74 9.82 -27.09
N LEU A 297 -14.24 8.75 -27.72
CA LEU A 297 -12.81 8.39 -27.68
C LEU A 297 -11.95 9.42 -28.42
N GLY A 298 -12.38 9.88 -29.59
CA GLY A 298 -11.73 10.98 -30.30
C GLY A 298 -11.71 12.27 -29.49
N CYS A 299 -12.83 12.62 -28.85
CA CYS A 299 -12.89 13.75 -27.93
C CYS A 299 -11.88 13.60 -26.77
N LEU A 300 -11.86 12.45 -26.09
CA LEU A 300 -10.92 12.19 -24.98
C LEU A 300 -9.44 12.29 -25.39
N ARG A 301 -9.10 11.95 -26.65
CA ARG A 301 -7.74 12.13 -27.19
C ARG A 301 -7.34 13.60 -27.36
N SER A 302 -8.31 14.48 -27.60
CA SER A 302 -8.07 15.93 -27.76
C SER A 302 -7.96 16.68 -26.42
N VAL A 303 -8.38 16.07 -25.32
CA VAL A 303 -8.34 16.68 -23.98
C VAL A 303 -6.88 16.90 -23.54
N SER A 304 -6.60 18.00 -22.84
CA SER A 304 -5.26 18.24 -22.27
C SER A 304 -4.86 17.12 -21.28
N SER A 305 -3.57 16.82 -21.17
CA SER A 305 -3.08 15.77 -20.26
C SER A 305 -3.53 16.00 -18.81
N ASN A 306 -3.43 17.24 -18.33
CA ASN A 306 -3.83 17.62 -16.98
C ASN A 306 -5.34 17.45 -16.74
N THR A 307 -6.17 17.83 -17.71
CA THR A 307 -7.64 17.67 -17.60
C THR A 307 -8.03 16.20 -17.62
N TYR A 308 -7.39 15.39 -18.48
CA TYR A 308 -7.64 13.95 -18.51
C TYR A 308 -7.19 13.27 -17.20
N ALA A 309 -6.02 13.63 -16.67
CA ALA A 309 -5.55 13.14 -15.37
C ALA A 309 -6.52 13.50 -14.23
N ALA A 310 -6.99 14.75 -14.18
CA ALA A 310 -7.98 15.17 -13.20
C ALA A 310 -9.30 14.39 -13.30
N ALA A 311 -9.71 14.01 -14.53
CA ALA A 311 -10.88 13.17 -14.78
C ALA A 311 -10.68 11.73 -14.29
N VAL A 312 -9.52 11.12 -14.59
CA VAL A 312 -9.15 9.78 -14.11
C VAL A 312 -9.16 9.74 -12.57
N ASN A 313 -8.64 10.79 -11.93
CA ASN A 313 -8.60 10.90 -10.47
C ASN A 313 -10.00 10.94 -9.82
N GLN A 314 -11.08 11.22 -10.56
CA GLN A 314 -12.45 11.15 -10.02
C GLN A 314 -12.92 9.71 -9.76
N CYS A 315 -12.24 8.71 -10.31
CA CYS A 315 -12.56 7.31 -10.08
C CYS A 315 -12.01 6.83 -8.72
N PRO A 316 -12.57 5.75 -8.13
CA PRO A 316 -11.98 5.12 -6.95
C PRO A 316 -10.50 4.79 -7.14
N TYR A 317 -9.68 5.08 -6.13
CA TYR A 317 -8.24 4.84 -6.11
C TYR A 317 -7.89 3.82 -5.02
N ILE A 318 -7.10 2.79 -5.34
CA ILE A 318 -6.80 1.66 -4.46
C ILE A 318 -6.33 2.06 -3.05
N LEU A 319 -5.55 3.15 -2.93
CA LEU A 319 -4.96 3.57 -1.65
C LEU A 319 -5.92 4.32 -0.72
N THR A 320 -7.02 4.87 -1.24
CA THR A 320 -7.95 5.72 -0.47
C THR A 320 -9.41 5.28 -0.57
N ALA A 321 -9.76 4.49 -1.57
CA ALA A 321 -11.12 4.00 -1.75
C ALA A 321 -11.51 3.04 -0.62
N TYR A 322 -12.74 3.19 -0.14
CA TYR A 322 -13.33 2.34 0.90
C TYR A 322 -13.23 0.83 0.59
N ARG A 323 -13.31 0.46 -0.69
CA ARG A 323 -13.23 -0.93 -1.17
C ARG A 323 -11.93 -1.26 -1.90
N ALA A 324 -10.83 -0.51 -1.67
CA ALA A 324 -9.47 -0.76 -2.17
C ALA A 324 -9.37 -1.65 -3.43
N LEU A 325 -9.27 -2.98 -3.27
CA LEU A 325 -9.12 -3.99 -4.36
C LEU A 325 -10.31 -4.09 -5.35
N ALA A 326 -11.42 -3.39 -5.13
CA ALA A 326 -12.49 -3.21 -6.11
C ALA A 326 -12.11 -2.12 -7.12
N LEU A 327 -11.12 -2.43 -7.96
CA LEU A 327 -10.43 -1.47 -8.82
C LEU A 327 -11.34 -0.93 -9.93
N ALA A 328 -11.22 0.38 -10.17
CA ALA A 328 -11.85 1.00 -11.35
C ALA A 328 -11.14 0.52 -12.63
N PHE A 329 -9.81 0.51 -12.56
CA PHE A 329 -8.92 0.19 -13.67
C PHE A 329 -8.22 -1.14 -13.40
N VAL A 330 -8.51 -2.13 -14.24
CA VAL A 330 -7.99 -3.50 -14.15
C VAL A 330 -8.15 -4.15 -15.52
N PRO A 331 -7.35 -5.15 -15.92
CA PRO A 331 -7.62 -5.92 -17.13
C PRO A 331 -9.06 -6.47 -17.14
N ARG A 332 -9.72 -6.46 -18.29
CA ARG A 332 -11.11 -6.93 -18.45
C ARG A 332 -11.27 -7.73 -19.75
N VAL A 333 -12.29 -8.57 -19.80
CA VAL A 333 -12.63 -9.32 -21.03
C VAL A 333 -12.98 -8.32 -22.14
N ASP A 334 -12.24 -8.37 -23.24
CA ASP A 334 -12.37 -7.48 -24.39
C ASP A 334 -12.66 -8.22 -25.71
N GLY A 335 -12.75 -9.56 -25.66
CA GLY A 335 -13.00 -10.38 -26.85
C GLY A 335 -11.78 -10.51 -27.79
N ASN A 336 -10.63 -9.95 -27.42
CA ASN A 336 -9.40 -9.97 -28.20
C ASN A 336 -8.20 -10.39 -27.34
N ILE A 337 -7.62 -9.46 -26.56
CA ILE A 337 -6.47 -9.74 -25.70
C ILE A 337 -6.85 -10.70 -24.58
N ILE A 338 -8.03 -10.51 -24.01
CA ILE A 338 -8.67 -11.42 -23.06
C ILE A 338 -9.99 -11.84 -23.70
N PRO A 339 -10.00 -12.95 -24.47
CA PRO A 339 -11.14 -13.31 -25.31
C PRO A 339 -12.34 -13.87 -24.53
N ASP A 340 -12.12 -14.36 -23.31
CA ASP A 340 -13.15 -14.96 -22.45
C ASP A 340 -12.69 -14.83 -20.97
N LEU A 341 -13.53 -15.28 -20.04
CA LEU A 341 -13.23 -15.29 -18.61
C LEU A 341 -11.89 -16.01 -18.33
N PRO A 342 -10.95 -15.39 -17.57
CA PRO A 342 -9.62 -15.96 -17.39
C PRO A 342 -9.62 -17.37 -16.78
N GLN A 343 -10.50 -17.62 -15.81
CA GLN A 343 -10.61 -18.92 -15.12
C GLN A 343 -11.14 -19.99 -16.07
N LYS A 344 -12.01 -19.61 -17.01
CA LYS A 344 -12.49 -20.50 -18.07
C LYS A 344 -11.37 -20.82 -19.05
N LEU A 345 -10.62 -19.82 -19.53
CA LEU A 345 -9.46 -20.02 -20.41
C LEU A 345 -8.43 -20.94 -19.76
N ALA A 346 -8.04 -20.65 -18.53
CA ALA A 346 -7.07 -21.42 -17.78
C ALA A 346 -7.54 -22.87 -17.56
N SER A 347 -8.80 -23.08 -17.17
CA SER A 347 -9.39 -24.43 -16.97
C SER A 347 -9.48 -25.24 -18.26
N GLN A 348 -9.64 -24.58 -19.40
CA GLN A 348 -9.56 -25.21 -20.73
C GLN A 348 -8.12 -25.52 -21.17
N GLY A 349 -7.13 -25.23 -20.32
CA GLY A 349 -5.72 -25.41 -20.64
C GLY A 349 -5.16 -24.35 -21.58
N LYS A 350 -5.89 -23.27 -21.88
CA LYS A 350 -5.47 -22.18 -22.79
C LYS A 350 -4.54 -21.18 -22.12
N PHE A 351 -3.49 -21.68 -21.47
CA PHE A 351 -2.42 -20.89 -20.89
C PHE A 351 -1.07 -21.39 -21.40
N ALA A 352 -0.10 -20.49 -21.56
CA ALA A 352 1.24 -20.85 -22.02
C ALA A 352 1.94 -21.84 -21.07
N LYS A 353 2.47 -22.93 -21.64
CA LYS A 353 3.03 -24.05 -20.89
C LYS A 353 4.51 -23.83 -20.59
N VAL A 354 4.81 -23.02 -19.58
CA VAL A 354 6.19 -22.72 -19.14
C VAL A 354 6.37 -23.01 -17.65
N PRO A 355 7.56 -23.40 -17.16
CA PRO A 355 7.85 -23.51 -15.74
C PRO A 355 7.52 -22.21 -14.98
N ALA A 356 7.06 -22.36 -13.73
CA ALA A 356 6.69 -21.22 -12.89
C ALA A 356 7.24 -21.31 -11.46
N ILE A 357 7.52 -20.15 -10.86
CA ILE A 357 7.51 -19.96 -9.41
C ILE A 357 6.28 -19.12 -9.09
N ASN A 358 5.54 -19.46 -8.05
CA ASN A 358 4.49 -18.58 -7.52
C ASN A 358 4.52 -18.52 -5.99
N GLY A 359 4.03 -17.45 -5.40
CA GLY A 359 3.93 -17.36 -3.95
C GLY A 359 3.31 -16.07 -3.50
N ASP A 360 2.95 -16.03 -2.22
CA ASP A 360 2.23 -14.92 -1.61
C ASP A 360 2.89 -14.55 -0.29
N ASN A 361 2.74 -13.29 0.11
CA ASN A 361 2.92 -12.87 1.47
C ASN A 361 1.84 -13.51 2.36
N LYS A 362 2.14 -13.75 3.63
CA LYS A 362 1.19 -14.39 4.55
C LYS A 362 -0.09 -13.58 4.76
N ASP A 363 0.03 -12.25 4.85
CA ASP A 363 -1.03 -11.35 5.29
C ASP A 363 -1.41 -10.32 4.23
N GLU A 364 -1.58 -10.78 2.99
CA GLU A 364 -1.84 -9.94 1.81
C GLU A 364 -2.95 -8.90 1.99
N GLY A 365 -4.05 -9.30 2.64
CA GLY A 365 -5.26 -8.48 2.72
C GLY A 365 -5.19 -7.31 3.71
N THR A 366 -4.19 -7.28 4.58
CA THR A 366 -4.16 -6.36 5.73
C THR A 366 -4.02 -4.88 5.33
N LEU A 367 -3.26 -4.59 4.28
CA LEU A 367 -3.15 -3.21 3.75
C LEU A 367 -4.48 -2.70 3.20
N PHE A 368 -5.26 -3.58 2.58
CA PHE A 368 -6.45 -3.22 1.81
C PHE A 368 -7.70 -3.00 2.67
N VAL A 369 -7.63 -3.33 3.97
CA VAL A 369 -8.70 -3.02 4.94
C VAL A 369 -8.45 -1.74 5.72
N LEU A 370 -7.29 -1.08 5.57
CA LEU A 370 -6.98 0.16 6.27
C LEU A 370 -7.93 1.31 5.91
N SER A 371 -8.45 1.32 4.68
CA SER A 371 -9.44 2.28 4.19
C SER A 371 -10.89 1.89 4.54
N ALA A 372 -11.12 0.67 5.03
CA ALA A 372 -12.43 0.14 5.42
C ALA A 372 -12.74 0.39 6.90
N THR A 373 -12.74 1.67 7.31
CA THR A 373 -12.74 2.05 8.74
C THR A 373 -14.05 1.83 9.48
N ASN A 374 -15.16 1.58 8.78
CA ASN A 374 -16.51 1.50 9.37
C ASN A 374 -17.15 0.09 9.29
N VAL A 375 -16.39 -0.95 8.96
CA VAL A 375 -16.92 -2.33 8.96
C VAL A 375 -16.79 -2.93 10.36
N SER A 376 -17.85 -2.80 11.15
CA SER A 376 -17.87 -3.20 12.57
C SER A 376 -18.95 -4.21 12.96
N SER A 377 -19.79 -4.64 12.02
CA SER A 377 -20.88 -5.60 12.26
C SER A 377 -21.05 -6.57 11.09
N GLU A 378 -21.70 -7.71 11.35
CA GLU A 378 -22.05 -8.70 10.32
C GLU A 378 -22.85 -8.06 9.16
N ALA A 379 -23.74 -7.10 9.46
CA ALA A 379 -24.52 -6.39 8.44
C ALA A 379 -23.64 -5.46 7.58
N ALA A 380 -22.71 -4.74 8.20
CA ALA A 380 -21.74 -3.92 7.50
C ALA A 380 -20.79 -4.78 6.64
N PHE A 381 -20.34 -5.92 7.18
CA PHE A 381 -19.56 -6.92 6.45
C PHE A 381 -20.29 -7.42 5.20
N LYS A 382 -21.53 -7.87 5.34
CA LYS A 382 -22.34 -8.33 4.19
C LYS A 382 -22.55 -7.23 3.15
N THR A 383 -22.73 -5.98 3.59
CA THR A 383 -22.85 -4.81 2.70
C THR A 383 -21.55 -4.49 1.98
N TYR A 384 -20.41 -4.65 2.67
CA TYR A 384 -19.09 -4.49 2.07
C TYR A 384 -18.89 -5.50 0.93
N ILE A 385 -19.10 -6.80 1.23
CA ILE A 385 -18.94 -7.90 0.26
C ILE A 385 -19.91 -7.76 -0.92
N LYS A 386 -21.18 -7.39 -0.71
CA LYS A 386 -22.13 -7.13 -1.82
C LYS A 386 -21.67 -5.99 -2.72
N GLY A 387 -21.01 -4.96 -2.18
CA GLY A 387 -20.44 -3.91 -3.01
C GLY A 387 -19.23 -4.38 -3.83
N PHE A 388 -18.49 -5.37 -3.34
CA PHE A 388 -17.39 -6.01 -4.07
C PHE A 388 -17.91 -6.99 -5.15
N PHE A 389 -18.98 -7.72 -4.83
CA PHE A 389 -19.67 -8.66 -5.70
C PHE A 389 -21.15 -8.31 -5.81
N PRO A 390 -21.54 -7.36 -6.67
CA PRO A 390 -22.94 -6.91 -6.77
C PRO A 390 -23.94 -8.04 -7.07
N MET A 391 -23.48 -9.11 -7.72
CA MET A 391 -24.29 -10.26 -8.14
C MET A 391 -24.18 -11.47 -7.19
N ILE A 392 -23.54 -11.34 -6.02
CA ILE A 392 -23.42 -12.46 -5.07
C ILE A 392 -24.80 -12.89 -4.55
N THR A 393 -25.09 -14.20 -4.59
CA THR A 393 -26.35 -14.73 -4.06
C THR A 393 -26.32 -14.74 -2.52
N THR A 394 -27.49 -14.63 -1.90
CA THR A 394 -27.61 -14.70 -0.42
C THR A 394 -27.02 -16.00 0.14
N SER A 395 -27.24 -17.13 -0.54
CA SER A 395 -26.68 -18.42 -0.15
C SER A 395 -25.15 -18.41 -0.17
N LEU A 396 -24.53 -17.89 -1.24
CA LEU A 396 -23.07 -17.81 -1.35
C LEU A 396 -22.47 -16.80 -0.37
N LEU A 397 -23.15 -15.67 -0.14
CA LEU A 397 -22.73 -14.69 0.87
C LEU A 397 -22.75 -15.29 2.28
N ASN A 398 -23.77 -16.08 2.61
CA ASN A 398 -23.84 -16.77 3.90
C ASN A 398 -22.78 -17.88 3.98
N ALA A 399 -22.53 -18.63 2.91
CA ALA A 399 -21.46 -19.63 2.88
C ALA A 399 -20.07 -19.00 3.08
N LEU A 400 -19.82 -17.83 2.46
CA LEU A 400 -18.61 -17.05 2.71
C LEU A 400 -18.53 -16.60 4.17
N ALA A 401 -19.63 -16.10 4.73
CA ALA A 401 -19.68 -15.69 6.12
C ALA A 401 -19.41 -16.85 7.10
N THR A 402 -19.82 -18.07 6.76
CA THR A 402 -19.53 -19.29 7.52
C THR A 402 -18.07 -19.72 7.38
N ALA A 403 -17.52 -19.71 6.16
CA ALA A 403 -16.14 -20.11 5.90
C ALA A 403 -15.09 -19.15 6.51
N TYR A 404 -15.48 -17.88 6.68
CA TYR A 404 -14.71 -16.85 7.35
C TYR A 404 -15.54 -16.37 8.53
N PRO A 405 -15.49 -17.01 9.70
CA PRO A 405 -16.26 -16.56 10.85
C PRO A 405 -15.73 -15.21 11.37
N ASN A 406 -16.58 -14.44 12.03
CA ASN A 406 -16.15 -13.29 12.82
C ASN A 406 -15.46 -13.77 14.11
N ASN A 407 -14.26 -14.33 13.93
CA ASN A 407 -13.38 -14.79 14.99
C ASN A 407 -11.97 -14.23 14.74
N PRO A 408 -11.44 -13.32 15.58
CA PRO A 408 -10.13 -12.69 15.40
C PRO A 408 -8.97 -13.67 15.23
N THR A 409 -9.05 -14.83 15.90
CA THR A 409 -7.98 -15.84 15.87
C THR A 409 -7.83 -16.50 14.50
N GLN A 410 -8.87 -16.41 13.67
CA GLN A 410 -8.90 -16.96 12.32
C GLN A 410 -8.69 -15.91 11.22
N GLY A 411 -8.68 -14.61 11.58
CA GLY A 411 -8.47 -13.52 10.62
C GLY A 411 -7.00 -13.17 10.39
N SER A 412 -6.74 -12.32 9.40
CA SER A 412 -5.39 -11.80 9.10
C SER A 412 -5.17 -10.46 9.84
N PRO A 413 -4.02 -10.18 10.49
CA PRO A 413 -2.78 -10.98 10.48
C PRO A 413 -2.91 -12.37 11.12
N PHE A 414 -2.52 -13.42 10.40
CA PHE A 414 -2.72 -14.80 10.80
C PHE A 414 -1.74 -15.21 11.92
N GLY A 415 -2.20 -16.10 12.82
CA GLY A 415 -1.36 -16.61 13.92
C GLY A 415 -1.11 -15.60 15.05
N THR A 416 -1.85 -14.49 15.08
CA THR A 416 -1.77 -13.46 16.13
C THR A 416 -2.80 -13.65 17.25
N GLY A 417 -3.60 -14.72 17.20
CA GLY A 417 -4.67 -14.95 18.17
C GLY A 417 -5.64 -13.76 18.23
N GLU A 418 -5.94 -13.32 19.44
CA GLU A 418 -6.72 -12.11 19.66
C GLU A 418 -5.88 -10.83 19.62
N GLU A 419 -4.56 -10.88 19.42
CA GLU A 419 -3.77 -9.66 19.27
C GLU A 419 -4.18 -8.88 18.00
N ASN A 420 -3.90 -7.57 18.00
CA ASN A 420 -4.32 -6.62 16.97
C ASN A 420 -5.85 -6.34 16.89
N GLN A 421 -6.62 -6.51 18.00
CA GLN A 421 -8.05 -6.10 18.12
C GLN A 421 -8.31 -4.60 17.83
N THR A 422 -7.25 -3.80 17.67
CA THR A 422 -7.30 -2.38 17.32
C THR A 422 -7.75 -2.14 15.88
N LEU A 423 -7.61 -3.13 14.99
CA LEU A 423 -8.42 -3.26 13.77
C LEU A 423 -9.68 -4.04 14.19
N LEU A 424 -10.88 -3.50 13.94
CA LEU A 424 -12.16 -4.14 14.29
C LEU A 424 -12.16 -5.64 13.94
N TYR A 425 -12.84 -6.49 14.71
CA TYR A 425 -12.86 -7.95 14.47
C TYR A 425 -13.21 -8.32 13.02
N GLU A 426 -14.18 -7.61 12.44
CA GLU A 426 -14.58 -7.77 11.04
C GLU A 426 -13.48 -7.35 10.05
N ASN A 427 -12.54 -6.48 10.43
CA ASN A 427 -11.41 -6.10 9.58
C ASN A 427 -10.37 -7.23 9.47
N LYS A 428 -10.11 -8.00 10.54
CA LYS A 428 -9.24 -9.20 10.42
C LYS A 428 -9.87 -10.26 9.52
N ARG A 429 -11.19 -10.42 9.62
CA ARG A 429 -11.98 -11.30 8.75
C ARG A 429 -11.96 -10.82 7.30
N LEU A 430 -12.19 -9.53 7.05
CA LEU A 430 -12.11 -8.93 5.72
C LEU A 430 -10.71 -9.06 5.14
N ALA A 431 -9.65 -8.83 5.92
CA ALA A 431 -8.28 -8.98 5.47
C ALA A 431 -8.01 -10.43 5.03
N ALA A 432 -8.48 -11.42 5.79
CA ALA A 432 -8.38 -12.82 5.38
C ALA A 432 -9.12 -13.10 4.06
N ILE A 433 -10.34 -12.57 3.89
CA ILE A 433 -11.12 -12.75 2.66
C ILE A 433 -10.44 -12.08 1.46
N LEU A 434 -10.01 -10.82 1.59
CA LEU A 434 -9.38 -10.08 0.50
C LEU A 434 -8.04 -10.69 0.11
N GLY A 435 -7.23 -11.11 1.09
CA GLY A 435 -5.98 -11.81 0.86
C GLY A 435 -6.18 -13.15 0.13
N ASP A 436 -7.18 -13.92 0.54
CA ASP A 436 -7.49 -15.19 -0.10
C ASP A 436 -8.08 -15.00 -1.50
N LEU A 437 -8.95 -14.02 -1.68
CA LEU A 437 -9.70 -13.81 -2.91
C LEU A 437 -8.82 -13.37 -4.08
N VAL A 438 -7.90 -12.43 -3.84
CA VAL A 438 -7.12 -11.80 -4.91
C VAL A 438 -5.78 -12.50 -5.11
N PHE A 439 -5.22 -13.14 -4.08
CA PHE A 439 -3.86 -13.68 -4.11
C PHE A 439 -3.82 -15.19 -3.89
N GLN A 440 -4.16 -15.68 -2.69
CA GLN A 440 -3.95 -17.09 -2.32
C GLN A 440 -4.78 -18.07 -3.18
N ALA A 441 -6.05 -17.78 -3.41
CA ALA A 441 -6.92 -18.68 -4.15
C ALA A 441 -6.62 -18.69 -5.66
N PRO A 442 -6.39 -17.54 -6.33
CA PRO A 442 -5.85 -17.52 -7.70
C PRO A 442 -4.51 -18.26 -7.84
N ARG A 443 -3.57 -18.09 -6.89
CA ARG A 443 -2.30 -18.82 -6.86
C ARG A 443 -2.51 -20.33 -6.80
N ARG A 444 -3.37 -20.80 -5.89
CA ARG A 444 -3.71 -22.23 -5.78
C ARG A 444 -4.39 -22.77 -7.03
N PHE A 445 -5.31 -21.99 -7.60
CA PHE A 445 -6.04 -22.36 -8.81
C PHE A 445 -5.08 -22.61 -9.97
N ILE A 446 -4.13 -21.69 -10.24
CA ILE A 446 -3.18 -21.88 -11.32
C ILE A 446 -2.19 -23.02 -11.02
N SER A 447 -1.74 -23.17 -9.76
CA SER A 447 -0.89 -24.31 -9.36
C SER A 447 -1.55 -25.66 -9.62
N GLU A 448 -2.85 -25.79 -9.38
CA GLU A 448 -3.59 -27.02 -9.66
C GLU A 448 -3.70 -27.30 -11.17
N LEU A 449 -3.81 -26.26 -12.01
CA LEU A 449 -3.81 -26.41 -13.46
C LEU A 449 -2.43 -26.82 -14.00
N TYR A 450 -1.35 -26.28 -13.44
CA TYR A 450 0.01 -26.70 -13.72
C TYR A 450 0.23 -28.17 -13.36
N ARG A 451 -0.25 -28.58 -12.17
CA ARG A 451 -0.21 -29.97 -11.72
C ARG A 451 -0.95 -30.90 -12.69
N LYS A 452 -2.19 -30.56 -13.09
CA LYS A 452 -2.98 -31.32 -14.08
C LYS A 452 -2.30 -31.38 -15.45
N ALA A 453 -1.58 -30.35 -15.84
CA ALA A 453 -0.83 -30.29 -17.08
C ALA A 453 0.58 -30.92 -16.99
N ASN A 454 0.94 -31.51 -15.84
CA ASN A 454 2.27 -32.06 -15.56
C ASN A 454 3.41 -31.05 -15.82
N LEU A 455 3.20 -29.79 -15.46
CA LEU A 455 4.18 -28.71 -15.56
C LEU A 455 4.85 -28.44 -14.21
N PRO A 456 6.14 -28.10 -14.19
CA PRO A 456 6.81 -27.71 -12.96
C PRO A 456 6.30 -26.34 -12.48
N ILE A 457 5.79 -26.30 -11.25
CA ILE A 457 5.51 -25.06 -10.54
C ILE A 457 6.03 -25.14 -9.11
N TYR A 458 6.77 -24.14 -8.66
CA TYR A 458 7.34 -24.08 -7.32
C TYR A 458 6.60 -23.03 -6.51
N SER A 459 5.93 -23.45 -5.43
CA SER A 459 5.17 -22.52 -4.58
C SER A 459 5.94 -22.11 -3.33
N TYR A 460 5.77 -20.86 -2.89
CA TYR A 460 6.25 -20.38 -1.60
C TYR A 460 5.20 -19.60 -0.80
N LEU A 461 5.39 -19.53 0.51
CA LEU A 461 4.75 -18.58 1.42
C LEU A 461 5.82 -17.70 2.05
N PHE A 462 5.64 -16.40 2.01
CA PHE A 462 6.55 -15.43 2.58
C PHE A 462 6.01 -14.93 3.92
N GLU A 463 6.72 -15.22 5.01
CA GLU A 463 6.38 -14.81 6.38
C GLU A 463 7.57 -14.38 7.27
N PRO A 464 8.63 -13.71 6.74
CA PRO A 464 9.74 -13.26 7.58
C PRO A 464 9.37 -12.07 8.49
N LEU A 465 8.20 -11.46 8.32
CA LEU A 465 7.80 -10.26 9.02
C LEU A 465 6.66 -10.51 10.00
N ASN A 466 6.59 -9.68 11.03
CA ASN A 466 5.43 -9.58 11.90
C ASN A 466 5.25 -8.12 12.32
N LEU A 467 4.86 -7.29 11.35
CA LEU A 467 4.61 -5.87 11.55
C LEU A 467 3.33 -5.69 12.39
N PRO A 468 3.32 -4.80 13.40
CA PRO A 468 2.11 -4.52 14.16
C PRO A 468 0.93 -4.19 13.24
N LEU A 469 -0.24 -4.77 13.51
CA LEU A 469 -1.47 -4.66 12.71
C LEU A 469 -1.45 -5.30 11.31
N LEU A 470 -0.29 -5.50 10.70
CA LEU A 470 -0.17 -5.88 9.29
C LEU A 470 0.43 -7.28 9.07
N GLY A 471 1.12 -7.85 10.05
CA GLY A 471 1.78 -9.15 9.91
C GLY A 471 2.89 -9.12 8.86
N THR A 472 2.84 -10.01 7.87
CA THR A 472 3.62 -9.90 6.63
C THR A 472 2.73 -9.38 5.50
N PRO A 473 2.57 -8.05 5.36
CA PRO A 473 1.64 -7.47 4.39
C PRO A 473 2.13 -7.61 2.95
N HIS A 474 1.19 -7.36 2.03
CA HIS A 474 1.43 -7.28 0.59
C HIS A 474 2.60 -6.36 0.21
N ALA A 475 3.30 -6.70 -0.87
CA ALA A 475 4.48 -6.03 -1.44
C ALA A 475 5.77 -6.01 -0.59
N THR A 476 5.79 -6.61 0.61
CA THR A 476 6.99 -6.57 1.46
C THR A 476 8.12 -7.49 1.00
N ASP A 477 7.81 -8.51 0.21
CA ASP A 477 8.77 -9.41 -0.43
C ASP A 477 9.63 -8.72 -1.48
N ILE A 478 9.16 -7.62 -2.10
CA ILE A 478 9.95 -6.82 -3.05
C ILE A 478 11.30 -6.40 -2.45
N LEU A 479 11.32 -5.97 -1.19
CA LEU A 479 12.54 -5.52 -0.51
C LEU A 479 13.59 -6.64 -0.37
N TYR A 480 13.15 -7.90 -0.40
CA TYR A 480 14.01 -9.08 -0.31
C TYR A 480 14.43 -9.53 -1.71
N VAL A 481 13.53 -9.45 -2.70
CA VAL A 481 13.81 -9.78 -4.10
C VAL A 481 14.86 -8.83 -4.71
N PHE A 482 14.79 -7.55 -4.35
CA PHE A 482 15.73 -6.52 -4.79
C PHE A 482 16.94 -6.35 -3.87
N GLY A 483 17.02 -7.11 -2.77
CA GLY A 483 18.19 -7.10 -1.88
C GLY A 483 18.34 -5.86 -1.01
N ASP A 484 17.27 -5.08 -0.82
CA ASP A 484 17.26 -3.87 0.01
C ASP A 484 17.33 -4.19 1.50
N VAL A 485 16.83 -5.36 1.90
CA VAL A 485 16.95 -5.89 3.26
C VAL A 485 18.03 -6.97 3.28
N PRO A 486 19.07 -6.89 4.12
CA PRO A 486 20.06 -7.96 4.23
C PRO A 486 19.55 -9.11 5.09
N GLY A 487 19.95 -10.34 4.76
CA GLY A 487 19.70 -11.51 5.61
C GLY A 487 19.64 -12.82 4.83
N PRO A 488 19.55 -13.96 5.53
CA PRO A 488 19.49 -15.28 4.88
C PRO A 488 18.32 -15.41 3.91
N THR A 489 17.15 -14.88 4.27
CA THR A 489 15.93 -14.91 3.44
C THR A 489 16.15 -14.22 2.10
N THR A 490 16.71 -13.00 2.13
CA THR A 490 17.07 -12.24 0.93
C THR A 490 18.03 -13.01 0.05
N GLN A 491 19.12 -13.50 0.64
CA GLN A 491 20.14 -14.25 -0.09
C GLN A 491 19.54 -15.48 -0.77
N GLN A 492 18.67 -16.21 -0.07
CA GLN A 492 18.02 -17.42 -0.59
C GLN A 492 16.99 -17.13 -1.68
N ILE A 493 16.17 -16.08 -1.54
CA ILE A 493 15.20 -15.65 -2.57
C ILE A 493 15.95 -15.25 -3.84
N MET A 494 16.89 -14.30 -3.74
CA MET A 494 17.65 -13.82 -4.90
C MET A 494 18.37 -14.97 -5.61
N ALA A 495 19.06 -15.81 -4.85
CA ALA A 495 19.77 -16.96 -5.40
C ALA A 495 18.85 -17.93 -6.15
N SER A 496 17.67 -18.20 -5.60
CA SER A 496 16.69 -19.11 -6.20
C SER A 496 16.06 -18.53 -7.46
N TRP A 497 15.75 -17.22 -7.49
CA TRP A 497 15.17 -16.56 -8.65
C TRP A 497 16.17 -16.52 -9.81
N ILE A 498 17.44 -16.21 -9.51
CA ILE A 498 18.53 -16.22 -10.49
C ILE A 498 18.77 -17.63 -11.04
N SER A 499 18.80 -18.64 -10.17
CA SER A 499 18.94 -20.03 -10.59
C SER A 499 17.78 -20.51 -11.43
N PHE A 500 16.55 -20.12 -11.09
CA PHE A 500 15.38 -20.44 -11.90
C PHE A 500 15.41 -19.74 -13.26
N ALA A 501 15.78 -18.46 -13.31
CA ALA A 501 15.95 -17.75 -14.58
C ALA A 501 17.03 -18.38 -15.47
N THR A 502 18.10 -18.92 -14.87
CA THR A 502 19.22 -19.51 -15.58
C THR A 502 18.95 -20.95 -16.04
N THR A 503 18.39 -21.77 -15.16
CA THR A 503 18.34 -23.24 -15.28
C THR A 503 16.92 -23.82 -15.32
N LEU A 504 15.88 -23.01 -15.08
CA LEU A 504 14.49 -23.43 -14.89
C LEU A 504 14.25 -24.31 -13.64
N ASP A 505 15.23 -24.40 -12.74
CA ASP A 505 15.12 -25.04 -11.44
C ASP A 505 15.65 -24.09 -10.35
N PRO A 506 14.83 -23.68 -9.36
CA PRO A 506 15.30 -22.81 -8.29
C PRO A 506 16.42 -23.45 -7.48
N ASN A 507 16.55 -24.78 -7.43
CA ASN A 507 17.53 -25.50 -6.61
C ASN A 507 18.97 -25.51 -7.16
N SER A 508 19.20 -24.87 -8.31
CA SER A 508 20.51 -24.88 -8.97
C SER A 508 21.46 -23.79 -8.44
N GLN A 509 21.31 -23.38 -7.18
CA GLN A 509 22.16 -22.34 -6.59
C GLN A 509 23.59 -22.86 -6.38
N THR A 510 24.59 -22.06 -6.73
CA THR A 510 26.01 -22.44 -6.62
C THR A 510 26.66 -21.97 -5.32
N SER A 511 26.19 -20.85 -4.74
CA SER A 511 26.76 -20.24 -3.53
C SER A 511 25.81 -20.33 -2.33
N VAL A 512 24.58 -19.81 -2.46
CA VAL A 512 23.58 -19.79 -1.38
C VAL A 512 22.59 -20.93 -1.59
N LYS A 513 22.83 -22.06 -0.93
CA LYS A 513 21.95 -23.23 -1.02
C LYS A 513 20.74 -23.08 -0.10
N LEU A 514 19.60 -23.60 -0.55
CA LEU A 514 18.44 -23.80 0.31
C LEU A 514 18.74 -24.93 1.31
N PRO A 515 18.30 -24.82 2.57
CA PRO A 515 18.46 -25.88 3.57
C PRO A 515 17.63 -27.13 3.24
N VAL A 516 16.60 -26.97 2.41
CA VAL A 516 15.73 -28.05 1.92
C VAL A 516 15.59 -27.92 0.41
N LYS A 517 15.45 -29.06 -0.27
CA LYS A 517 15.15 -29.06 -1.71
C LYS A 517 13.74 -28.52 -1.94
N TRP A 518 13.62 -27.46 -2.75
CA TRP A 518 12.34 -26.93 -3.20
C TRP A 518 11.76 -27.86 -4.25
N LEU A 519 10.86 -28.74 -3.84
CA LEU A 519 10.20 -29.63 -4.78
C LEU A 519 9.12 -28.85 -5.55
N PRO A 520 9.04 -29.01 -6.89
CA PRO A 520 7.89 -28.50 -7.61
C PRO A 520 6.63 -29.22 -7.13
N ARG A 521 5.49 -28.55 -7.23
CA ARG A 521 4.17 -29.15 -7.04
C ARG A 521 3.88 -30.05 -8.22
N ASN A 522 4.45 -31.26 -8.21
CA ASN A 522 4.11 -32.31 -9.16
C ASN A 522 4.30 -33.73 -8.57
N LEU A 523 3.69 -34.68 -9.26
CA LEU A 523 3.90 -36.13 -9.23
C LEU A 523 3.19 -36.99 -8.16
N ASN A 524 3.04 -36.58 -6.89
CA ASN A 524 2.50 -37.50 -5.85
C ASN A 524 1.31 -36.97 -5.03
N GLY A 525 0.65 -35.88 -5.46
CA GLY A 525 -0.45 -35.25 -4.70
C GLY A 525 0.01 -34.37 -3.52
N ALA A 526 1.32 -34.14 -3.37
CA ALA A 526 1.87 -33.30 -2.32
C ALA A 526 1.61 -31.80 -2.61
N SER A 527 1.03 -31.09 -1.63
CA SER A 527 0.79 -29.64 -1.70
C SER A 527 1.98 -28.88 -1.11
N ASN A 528 3.19 -29.26 -1.49
CA ASN A 528 4.40 -28.68 -0.91
C ASN A 528 4.56 -27.22 -1.31
N GLN A 529 4.97 -26.39 -0.35
CA GLN A 529 5.48 -25.05 -0.59
C GLN A 529 6.68 -24.79 0.33
N ILE A 530 7.62 -23.96 -0.11
CA ILE A 530 8.66 -23.45 0.79
C ILE A 530 8.11 -22.30 1.61
N VAL A 531 8.51 -22.22 2.88
CA VAL A 531 8.20 -21.08 3.73
C VAL A 531 9.46 -20.26 3.95
N PHE A 532 9.46 -19.00 3.49
CA PHE A 532 10.51 -18.03 3.77
C PHE A 532 10.19 -17.32 5.09
N GLY A 533 10.93 -17.65 6.15
CA GLY A 533 10.80 -17.02 7.46
C GLY A 533 11.93 -16.02 7.76
N PRO A 534 12.01 -15.49 9.00
CA PRO A 534 12.89 -14.37 9.34
C PRO A 534 14.39 -14.69 9.20
N ASP A 535 14.77 -15.95 9.40
CA ASP A 535 16.16 -16.44 9.38
C ASP A 535 16.44 -17.35 8.16
N GLY A 536 15.68 -17.17 7.07
CA GLY A 536 15.73 -17.99 5.86
C GLY A 536 14.58 -18.99 5.77
N VAL A 537 14.73 -19.99 4.89
CA VAL A 537 13.74 -21.06 4.72
C VAL A 537 13.59 -21.86 6.01
N THR A 538 12.37 -21.90 6.54
CA THR A 538 12.07 -22.52 7.84
C THR A 538 11.64 -23.97 7.69
N THR A 539 10.74 -24.27 6.74
CA THR A 539 10.16 -25.62 6.55
C THR A 539 9.65 -25.86 5.12
N LEU A 540 9.41 -27.14 4.79
CA LEU A 540 8.48 -27.53 3.72
C LEU A 540 7.05 -27.48 4.29
N GLY A 541 6.31 -26.43 3.97
CA GLY A 541 4.91 -26.27 4.35
C GLY A 541 3.96 -27.08 3.47
N GLN A 542 2.75 -27.32 3.98
CA GLN A 542 1.63 -27.79 3.17
C GLN A 542 0.71 -26.62 2.82
N ASP A 543 0.42 -26.46 1.54
CA ASP A 543 -0.51 -25.47 1.00
C ASP A 543 -1.97 -25.96 1.13
N THR A 544 -2.38 -26.28 2.36
CA THR A 544 -3.71 -26.83 2.68
C THR A 544 -4.44 -25.90 3.65
N TYR A 545 -5.41 -25.13 3.16
CA TYR A 545 -6.48 -24.53 4.00
C TYR A 545 -7.83 -25.10 3.55
N PRO A 546 -8.21 -26.30 4.03
CA PRO A 546 -9.34 -27.07 3.46
C PRO A 546 -10.67 -26.31 3.54
N ASP A 547 -10.95 -25.67 4.68
CA ASP A 547 -12.28 -25.13 5.00
C ASP A 547 -12.67 -23.89 4.16
N ARG A 548 -11.68 -23.15 3.67
CA ARG A 548 -11.89 -21.90 2.88
C ARG A 548 -11.75 -22.12 1.39
N SER A 549 -10.92 -23.08 0.99
CA SER A 549 -10.53 -23.27 -0.41
C SER A 549 -11.72 -23.66 -1.29
N ALA A 550 -12.67 -24.48 -0.80
CA ALA A 550 -13.86 -24.84 -1.56
C ALA A 550 -14.79 -23.65 -1.80
N THR A 551 -15.06 -22.86 -0.76
CA THR A 551 -15.88 -21.64 -0.86
C THR A 551 -15.25 -20.61 -1.79
N MET A 552 -13.93 -20.43 -1.71
CA MET A 552 -13.23 -19.49 -2.58
C MET A 552 -13.17 -20.00 -4.03
N ALA A 553 -12.96 -21.29 -4.26
CA ALA A 553 -13.05 -21.87 -5.61
C ALA A 553 -14.45 -21.69 -6.21
N HIS A 554 -15.50 -21.87 -5.41
CA HIS A 554 -16.88 -21.63 -5.84
C HIS A 554 -17.11 -20.14 -6.16
N LEU A 555 -16.59 -19.22 -5.34
CA LEU A 555 -16.62 -17.78 -5.61
C LEU A 555 -15.87 -17.44 -6.91
N LEU A 556 -14.64 -17.91 -7.09
CA LEU A 556 -13.84 -17.65 -8.30
C LEU A 556 -14.52 -18.17 -9.57
N ALA A 557 -15.19 -19.33 -9.50
CA ALA A 557 -15.93 -19.90 -10.62
C ALA A 557 -17.19 -19.10 -11.00
N HIS A 558 -17.85 -18.46 -10.01
CA HIS A 558 -19.11 -17.75 -10.21
C HIS A 558 -18.96 -16.22 -10.27
N ALA A 559 -17.82 -15.66 -9.83
CA ALA A 559 -17.52 -14.23 -9.91
C ALA A 559 -17.40 -13.73 -11.36
N GLY A 560 -17.01 -14.62 -12.29
CA GLY A 560 -17.00 -14.33 -13.73
C GLY A 560 -18.24 -14.82 -14.49
N ALA A 561 -18.95 -15.84 -13.98
CA ALA A 561 -20.04 -16.50 -14.69
C ALA A 561 -21.40 -15.85 -14.40
N VAL A 562 -21.67 -14.69 -15.01
CA VAL A 562 -23.05 -14.20 -15.19
C VAL A 562 -23.37 -14.25 -16.67
N LYS A 563 -24.45 -14.97 -17.01
CA LYS A 563 -24.87 -15.34 -18.37
C LYS A 563 -24.85 -14.14 -19.32
N SER A 564 -24.05 -14.24 -20.37
CA SER A 564 -24.28 -13.54 -21.64
C SER A 564 -25.73 -13.77 -22.06
N ALA A 565 -26.52 -12.71 -22.09
CA ALA A 565 -27.62 -12.64 -23.03
C ALA A 565 -26.97 -12.73 -24.42
N ARG A 566 -27.32 -13.77 -25.17
CA ARG A 566 -26.92 -13.96 -26.57
C ARG A 566 -27.07 -12.64 -27.33
N ILE A 567 -25.97 -12.08 -27.79
CA ILE A 567 -25.99 -11.16 -28.93
C ILE A 567 -26.32 -12.04 -30.13
N GLN A 568 -27.61 -12.15 -30.46
CA GLN A 568 -28.02 -12.64 -31.77
C GLN A 568 -27.56 -11.61 -32.80
N GLN A 569 -26.76 -12.05 -33.76
CA GLN A 569 -26.48 -11.30 -34.97
C GLN A 569 -27.82 -10.91 -35.65
N PRO A 570 -27.93 -9.70 -36.22
CA PRO A 570 -29.15 -9.31 -36.91
C PRO A 570 -29.23 -10.06 -38.24
N SER A 571 -30.25 -10.91 -38.37
CA SER A 571 -30.75 -11.38 -39.67
C SER A 571 -31.84 -10.42 -40.12
N THR A 572 -31.75 -10.03 -41.38
CA THR A 572 -32.67 -9.15 -42.10
C THR A 572 -34.01 -9.84 -42.34
N SER A 573 -35.15 -9.23 -41.99
CA SER A 573 -36.34 -9.11 -42.84
C SER A 573 -37.57 -8.52 -42.13
N SER A 574 -38.29 -7.69 -42.90
CA SER A 574 -39.73 -7.34 -42.90
C SER A 574 -40.37 -6.60 -41.71
N GLY A 575 -40.67 -5.32 -41.94
CA GLY A 575 -42.06 -4.81 -42.11
C GLY A 575 -42.84 -4.38 -40.86
N PRO A 576 -43.54 -3.21 -40.87
CA PRO A 576 -43.96 -2.51 -39.66
C PRO A 576 -45.41 -2.79 -39.25
N ALA A 577 -45.71 -2.61 -37.95
CA ALA A 577 -47.06 -2.41 -37.46
C ALA A 577 -47.06 -1.25 -36.45
N GLU A 578 -47.82 -0.21 -36.79
CA GLU A 578 -48.20 0.91 -35.94
C GLU A 578 -49.01 0.42 -34.71
N VAL A 579 -49.07 1.22 -33.63
CA VAL A 579 -50.32 1.78 -33.06
C VAL A 579 -50.04 2.61 -31.79
N SER A 580 -50.46 3.86 -31.92
CA SER A 580 -50.97 4.89 -30.98
C SER A 580 -50.47 5.07 -29.53
N ILE A 581 -50.10 6.34 -29.34
CA ILE A 581 -49.99 7.19 -28.16
C ILE A 581 -51.34 7.30 -27.41
N GLY A 582 -51.27 7.30 -26.07
CA GLY A 582 -52.32 7.80 -25.18
C GLY A 582 -51.71 8.71 -24.11
N ALA A 583 -52.03 9.99 -24.17
CA ALA A 583 -51.58 11.03 -23.26
C ALA A 583 -52.62 11.30 -22.16
N SER A 584 -52.15 11.69 -20.96
CA SER A 584 -52.94 12.50 -20.03
C SER A 584 -52.04 13.43 -19.20
N SER A 585 -52.21 14.74 -19.44
CA SER A 585 -52.18 15.91 -18.52
C SER A 585 -51.59 15.72 -17.11
N GLY A 586 -50.72 16.55 -16.56
CA GLY A 586 -50.38 17.95 -16.86
C GLY A 586 -50.60 18.80 -15.60
N VAL A 587 -49.53 19.35 -15.01
CA VAL A 587 -49.55 20.61 -14.24
C VAL A 587 -48.19 21.29 -14.41
N ALA A 588 -48.21 22.51 -14.92
CA ALA A 588 -47.06 23.39 -15.09
C ALA A 588 -46.89 24.34 -13.91
N VAL A 589 -45.64 24.61 -13.51
CA VAL A 589 -45.25 25.83 -12.78
C VAL A 589 -43.92 26.33 -13.36
N THR A 590 -43.89 27.64 -13.63
CA THR A 590 -42.90 28.45 -14.35
C THR A 590 -41.49 28.52 -13.71
N PRO A 591 -40.44 28.89 -14.48
CA PRO A 591 -39.05 28.84 -14.07
C PRO A 591 -38.59 30.14 -13.38
N GLY A 592 -38.10 30.02 -12.15
CA GLY A 592 -37.35 31.07 -11.45
C GLY A 592 -35.85 30.90 -11.67
N THR A 593 -35.22 31.91 -12.24
CA THR A 593 -33.77 32.09 -12.35
C THR A 593 -33.08 32.01 -10.99
N ALA A 594 -32.16 31.06 -10.82
CA ALA A 594 -31.17 31.08 -9.74
C ALA A 594 -29.81 30.65 -10.29
N THR A 595 -28.94 31.63 -10.45
CA THR A 595 -27.50 31.48 -10.64
C THR A 595 -26.89 30.63 -9.52
N VAL A 596 -26.41 29.43 -9.83
CA VAL A 596 -25.62 28.64 -8.87
C VAL A 596 -24.15 29.02 -9.01
N SER A 597 -23.75 29.99 -8.20
CA SER A 597 -22.37 30.33 -7.92
C SER A 597 -21.75 29.32 -6.94
N SER A 598 -20.51 28.95 -7.27
CA SER A 598 -19.44 28.26 -6.53
C SER A 598 -19.36 28.37 -5.00
N ALA A 599 -18.68 27.37 -4.43
CA ALA A 599 -17.99 27.26 -3.12
C ALA A 599 -18.72 26.47 -2.02
N HIS A 600 -18.19 25.29 -1.67
CA HIS A 600 -18.51 24.62 -0.41
C HIS A 600 -18.00 25.47 0.77
N LYS A 601 -18.95 26.07 1.48
CA LYS A 601 -18.72 27.05 2.56
C LYS A 601 -17.97 26.42 3.74
N ARG A 602 -16.78 26.94 4.07
CA ARG A 602 -16.33 27.06 5.46
C ARG A 602 -17.30 28.00 6.17
N VAL A 603 -18.29 27.47 6.87
CA VAL A 603 -19.12 28.29 7.77
C VAL A 603 -18.37 28.42 9.09
N VAL A 604 -17.50 29.42 9.15
CA VAL A 604 -16.96 29.90 10.42
C VAL A 604 -17.58 31.26 10.64
N GLN A 605 -18.59 31.35 11.52
CA GLN A 605 -19.09 32.65 11.97
C GLN A 605 -17.91 33.45 12.53
N GLN A 606 -17.77 34.72 12.11
CA GLN A 606 -16.69 35.58 12.59
C GLN A 606 -16.72 35.65 14.12
N SER A 607 -15.57 35.47 14.74
CA SER A 607 -15.41 35.49 16.19
C SER A 607 -15.82 36.86 16.74
N THR A 608 -16.88 36.88 17.55
CA THR A 608 -17.21 37.97 18.46
C THR A 608 -16.28 37.91 19.69
N ASN A 609 -16.30 38.91 20.58
CA ASN A 609 -15.61 38.80 21.88
C ASN A 609 -16.23 37.72 22.79
N ASN A 610 -17.33 37.07 22.36
CA ASN A 610 -18.09 36.09 23.11
C ASN A 610 -17.67 34.65 22.72
N ILE A 611 -17.88 33.68 23.63
CA ILE A 611 -17.97 32.27 23.26
C ILE A 611 -19.36 32.04 22.64
N LEU A 612 -19.43 31.43 21.46
CA LEU A 612 -20.71 31.02 20.89
C LEU A 612 -21.06 29.63 21.42
N VAL A 613 -22.27 29.49 21.96
CA VAL A 613 -22.76 28.26 22.59
C VAL A 613 -23.90 27.70 21.75
N SER A 614 -23.80 26.45 21.32
CA SER A 614 -24.86 25.80 20.54
C SER A 614 -26.18 25.83 21.30
N THR A 615 -27.28 26.03 20.59
CA THR A 615 -28.64 25.88 21.15
C THR A 615 -28.88 24.48 21.73
N LYS A 616 -28.13 23.47 21.25
CA LYS A 616 -28.12 22.09 21.77
C LYS A 616 -27.56 21.97 23.19
N GLN A 617 -26.81 22.96 23.66
CA GLN A 617 -26.21 22.99 25.00
C GLN A 617 -27.09 23.71 26.03
N LYS A 618 -28.32 24.10 25.69
CA LYS A 618 -29.27 24.68 26.64
C LYS A 618 -29.43 23.76 27.86
N GLY A 619 -29.23 24.32 29.06
CA GLY A 619 -29.32 23.56 30.32
C GLY A 619 -28.05 22.83 30.73
N ASN A 620 -26.96 22.87 29.94
CA ASN A 620 -25.69 22.29 30.36
C ASN A 620 -25.07 23.10 31.50
N ARG A 621 -24.82 22.43 32.64
CA ARG A 621 -24.28 23.04 33.87
C ARG A 621 -22.91 23.69 33.68
N CYS A 622 -22.12 23.29 32.68
CA CYS A 622 -20.79 23.90 32.45
C CYS A 622 -20.88 25.37 32.02
N ILE A 623 -22.00 25.77 31.42
CA ILE A 623 -22.25 27.15 30.95
C ILE A 623 -22.28 28.12 32.14
N ASN A 624 -22.82 27.71 33.28
CA ASN A 624 -22.88 28.51 34.51
C ASN A 624 -21.50 28.87 35.08
N HIS A 625 -20.45 28.21 34.60
CA HIS A 625 -19.07 28.39 35.06
C HIS A 625 -18.16 29.02 34.00
N ILE A 626 -18.72 29.49 32.88
CA ILE A 626 -17.99 30.28 31.89
C ILE A 626 -17.81 31.70 32.42
N THR A 627 -16.56 32.14 32.52
CA THR A 627 -16.13 33.42 33.13
C THR A 627 -15.82 34.52 32.11
N VAL A 628 -16.17 34.28 30.85
CA VAL A 628 -16.06 35.22 29.73
C VAL A 628 -17.44 35.43 29.13
N PRO A 629 -17.69 36.55 28.43
CA PRO A 629 -18.94 36.74 27.70
C PRO A 629 -19.26 35.55 26.77
N TRP A 630 -20.52 35.13 26.73
CA TRP A 630 -20.99 34.04 25.87
C TRP A 630 -22.43 34.29 25.44
N GLU A 631 -22.84 33.73 24.30
CA GLU A 631 -24.19 33.84 23.77
C GLU A 631 -24.62 32.56 23.03
N HIS A 632 -25.92 32.33 22.91
CA HIS A 632 -26.43 31.21 22.12
C HIS A 632 -26.38 31.53 20.63
N SER A 633 -25.87 30.59 19.84
CA SER A 633 -25.86 30.66 18.37
C SER A 633 -26.15 29.29 17.77
N ASP A 634 -26.62 29.29 16.53
CA ASP A 634 -26.76 28.07 15.74
C ASP A 634 -25.40 27.71 15.11
N ILE A 635 -24.60 27.01 15.92
CA ILE A 635 -23.26 26.54 15.55
C ILE A 635 -23.20 25.01 15.57
N MET A 636 -22.34 24.47 14.72
CA MET A 636 -22.14 23.05 14.52
C MET A 636 -21.37 22.39 15.69
N ALA A 637 -20.39 23.11 16.25
CA ALA A 637 -19.74 22.74 17.51
C ALA A 637 -20.69 22.92 18.70
N ASP A 638 -20.39 22.32 19.85
CA ASP A 638 -21.11 22.64 21.09
C ASP A 638 -20.71 24.01 21.63
N PHE A 639 -19.42 24.35 21.49
CA PHE A 639 -18.87 25.65 21.83
C PHE A 639 -17.88 26.10 20.76
N GLN A 640 -17.96 27.35 20.32
CA GLN A 640 -16.91 27.99 19.52
C GLN A 640 -16.16 28.99 20.41
N VAL A 641 -14.91 28.66 20.70
CA VAL A 641 -14.07 29.40 21.67
C VAL A 641 -13.01 30.29 21.01
N GLY A 642 -12.99 30.30 19.67
CA GLY A 642 -12.23 31.24 18.85
C GLY A 642 -12.60 31.08 17.38
N THR A 643 -12.07 31.94 16.50
CA THR A 643 -12.44 31.93 15.08
C THR A 643 -12.26 30.56 14.46
N THR A 644 -11.17 29.86 14.73
CA THR A 644 -10.89 28.55 14.12
C THR A 644 -10.96 27.39 15.11
N THR A 645 -11.57 27.59 16.27
CA THR A 645 -11.52 26.64 17.39
C THR A 645 -12.92 26.23 17.84
N GLY A 646 -13.26 24.97 17.57
CA GLY A 646 -14.53 24.35 17.93
C GLY A 646 -14.34 23.27 18.99
N VAL A 647 -15.29 23.19 19.92
CA VAL A 647 -15.30 22.23 21.03
C VAL A 647 -16.58 21.42 20.98
N LEU A 648 -16.46 20.09 21.04
CA LEU A 648 -17.54 19.18 21.37
C LEU A 648 -17.46 18.83 22.86
N PHE A 649 -18.60 18.77 23.54
CA PHE A 649 -18.66 18.44 24.96
C PHE A 649 -19.33 17.08 25.18
N LEU A 650 -18.72 16.24 26.01
CA LEU A 650 -19.22 14.89 26.28
C LEU A 650 -19.06 14.53 27.76
N SER A 651 -20.15 14.14 28.41
CA SER A 651 -20.12 13.47 29.73
C SER A 651 -19.93 11.97 29.53
N ILE A 652 -19.09 11.32 30.34
CA ILE A 652 -18.91 9.86 30.28
C ILE A 652 -20.21 9.13 30.63
N LYS A 653 -20.97 9.59 31.63
CA LYS A 653 -22.31 9.06 31.93
C LYS A 653 -23.24 9.14 30.73
N TYR A 654 -23.24 10.26 30.02
CA TYR A 654 -24.07 10.41 28.82
C TYR A 654 -23.59 9.52 27.67
N HIS A 655 -22.28 9.43 27.44
CA HIS A 655 -21.73 8.59 26.39
C HIS A 655 -22.01 7.09 26.62
N LYS A 656 -22.04 6.64 27.88
CA LYS A 656 -22.44 5.26 28.21
C LYS A 656 -23.90 4.97 27.87
N LEU A 657 -24.79 5.97 27.98
CA LEU A 657 -26.20 5.83 27.63
C LEU A 657 -26.40 5.94 26.12
N GLU A 658 -25.66 6.82 25.45
CA GLU A 658 -25.77 7.10 24.02
C GLU A 658 -24.39 7.05 23.32
N PRO A 659 -23.81 5.85 23.09
CA PRO A 659 -22.46 5.72 22.52
C PRO A 659 -22.35 6.31 21.11
N ALA A 660 -23.42 6.19 20.31
CA ALA A 660 -23.47 6.69 18.93
C ALA A 660 -23.47 8.23 18.83
N TYR A 661 -23.85 8.94 19.90
CA TYR A 661 -23.99 10.40 19.88
C TYR A 661 -22.70 11.10 19.43
N ILE A 662 -21.56 10.69 19.99
CA ILE A 662 -20.30 11.38 19.71
C ILE A 662 -19.84 11.16 18.25
N TYR A 663 -20.11 9.98 17.68
CA TYR A 663 -19.79 9.67 16.29
C TYR A 663 -20.56 10.56 15.32
N GLY A 664 -21.88 10.72 15.53
CA GLY A 664 -22.69 11.62 14.73
C GLY A 664 -22.28 13.09 14.89
N ARG A 665 -21.81 13.50 16.08
CA ARG A 665 -21.31 14.87 16.29
C ARG A 665 -19.97 15.12 15.59
N ILE A 666 -19.06 14.15 15.59
CA ILE A 666 -17.78 14.25 14.89
C ILE A 666 -17.99 14.27 13.37
N GLU A 667 -18.86 13.41 12.85
CA GLU A 667 -19.24 13.38 11.43
C GLU A 667 -19.86 14.72 11.00
N ALA A 668 -20.83 15.22 11.78
CA ALA A 668 -21.48 16.50 11.49
C ALA A 668 -20.50 17.68 11.55
N LEU A 669 -19.54 17.70 12.49
CA LEU A 669 -18.56 18.78 12.61
C LEU A 669 -17.54 18.78 11.46
N GLY A 670 -17.20 17.59 10.94
CA GLY A 670 -16.24 17.41 9.85
C GLY A 670 -14.96 18.22 10.05
N GLN A 671 -14.60 19.02 9.06
CA GLN A 671 -13.43 19.93 9.07
C GLN A 671 -13.82 21.41 9.24
N ALA A 672 -14.96 21.70 9.89
CA ALA A 672 -15.44 23.08 10.06
C ALA A 672 -14.51 23.97 10.90
N TYR A 673 -13.64 23.38 11.72
CA TYR A 673 -12.68 24.07 12.59
C TYR A 673 -11.26 23.53 12.41
N ASN A 674 -10.25 24.40 12.49
CA ASN A 674 -8.84 23.99 12.42
C ASN A 674 -8.40 23.27 13.71
N LEU A 675 -8.76 23.85 14.87
CA LEU A 675 -8.55 23.23 16.17
C LEU A 675 -9.88 22.66 16.65
N ARG A 676 -9.96 21.34 16.74
CA ARG A 676 -11.14 20.61 17.22
C ARG A 676 -10.81 19.97 18.55
N ILE A 677 -11.61 20.30 19.57
CA ILE A 677 -11.38 19.83 20.93
C ILE A 677 -12.56 18.94 21.32
N LEU A 678 -12.25 17.76 21.86
CA LEU A 678 -13.23 16.94 22.56
C LEU A 678 -13.03 17.15 24.07
N LEU A 679 -13.92 17.93 24.68
CA LEU A 679 -13.93 18.19 26.11
C LEU A 679 -14.77 17.12 26.82
N VAL A 680 -14.09 16.21 27.52
CA VAL A 680 -14.69 15.06 28.20
C VAL A 680 -14.80 15.32 29.69
N GLN A 681 -16.02 15.24 30.23
CA GLN A 681 -16.29 15.28 31.66
C GLN A 681 -16.31 13.85 32.23
N VAL A 682 -15.34 13.53 33.08
CA VAL A 682 -15.22 12.23 33.75
C VAL A 682 -16.09 12.24 34.99
N ASP A 683 -17.32 11.75 34.86
CA ASP A 683 -18.33 11.72 35.91
C ASP A 683 -18.82 10.31 36.27
N ALA A 684 -18.04 9.27 35.93
CA ALA A 684 -18.30 7.87 36.24
C ALA A 684 -17.03 7.11 36.69
N ASP A 685 -17.19 6.20 37.66
CA ASP A 685 -16.07 5.49 38.31
C ASP A 685 -15.41 4.40 37.44
N THR A 686 -16.10 3.91 36.40
CA THR A 686 -15.59 2.91 35.45
C THR A 686 -15.39 3.54 34.06
N SER A 687 -14.38 4.41 33.92
CA SER A 687 -14.15 5.19 32.70
C SER A 687 -13.04 4.67 31.78
N ASP A 688 -12.27 3.65 32.16
CA ASP A 688 -11.04 3.28 31.44
C ASP A 688 -11.27 2.82 30.00
N ASP A 689 -12.25 1.95 29.77
CA ASP A 689 -12.56 1.45 28.42
C ASP A 689 -13.15 2.55 27.54
N VAL A 690 -14.04 3.38 28.11
CA VAL A 690 -14.61 4.55 27.43
C VAL A 690 -13.53 5.56 27.09
N MET A 691 -12.59 5.82 28.00
CA MET A 691 -11.49 6.75 27.75
C MET A 691 -10.53 6.22 26.69
N ARG A 692 -10.28 4.90 26.64
CA ARG A 692 -9.52 4.28 25.55
C ARG A 692 -10.22 4.43 24.20
N GLU A 693 -11.52 4.22 24.15
CA GLU A 693 -12.35 4.42 22.96
C GLU A 693 -12.33 5.89 22.50
N LEU A 694 -12.66 6.84 23.38
CA LEU A 694 -12.69 8.27 23.06
C LEU A 694 -11.31 8.81 22.67
N THR A 695 -10.23 8.31 23.29
CA THR A 695 -8.85 8.65 22.90
C THR A 695 -8.55 8.15 21.49
N ARG A 696 -8.96 6.92 21.16
CA ARG A 696 -8.78 6.35 19.82
C ARG A 696 -9.53 7.17 18.77
N ILE A 697 -10.82 7.45 18.99
CA ILE A 697 -11.67 8.23 18.09
C ILE A 697 -11.08 9.64 17.89
N SER A 698 -10.58 10.26 18.97
CA SER A 698 -9.98 11.59 18.91
C SER A 698 -8.73 11.61 18.05
N ILE A 699 -7.85 10.60 18.17
CA ILE A 699 -6.63 10.49 17.35
C ILE A 699 -6.99 10.29 15.88
N THR A 700 -7.90 9.36 15.57
CA THR A 700 -8.30 9.05 14.19
C THR A 700 -8.93 10.25 13.49
N ASN A 701 -9.64 11.12 14.22
CA ASN A 701 -10.33 12.28 13.65
C ASN A 701 -9.59 13.62 13.87
N ALA A 702 -8.34 13.58 14.35
CA ALA A 702 -7.53 14.77 14.65
C ALA A 702 -8.20 15.76 15.63
N TYR A 703 -8.77 15.25 16.71
CA TYR A 703 -9.25 16.01 17.86
C TYR A 703 -8.20 16.03 18.98
N THR A 704 -8.07 17.17 19.64
CA THR A 704 -7.40 17.27 20.94
C THR A 704 -8.38 16.87 22.05
N ILE A 705 -8.05 15.85 22.83
CA ILE A 705 -8.85 15.47 23.99
C ILE A 705 -8.46 16.33 25.20
N MET A 706 -9.45 16.90 25.87
CA MET A 706 -9.29 17.62 27.12
C MET A 706 -10.19 16.99 28.16
N ILE A 707 -9.62 16.65 29.31
CA ILE A 707 -10.32 15.94 30.37
C ILE A 707 -10.65 16.94 31.48
N CYS A 708 -11.85 16.85 32.03
CA CYS A 708 -12.26 17.60 33.20
C CYS A 708 -13.03 16.70 34.17
N SER A 709 -12.91 16.99 35.47
CA SER A 709 -13.54 16.24 36.56
C SER A 709 -14.94 16.75 36.90
N SER A 710 -15.31 17.95 36.42
CA SER A 710 -16.57 18.60 36.78
C SER A 710 -17.01 19.63 35.75
N SER A 711 -18.29 20.00 35.78
CA SER A 711 -18.85 21.08 34.96
C SER A 711 -18.19 22.44 35.26
N GLN A 712 -17.72 22.65 36.50
CA GLN A 712 -16.98 23.85 36.87
C GLN A 712 -15.62 23.92 36.16
N GLU A 713 -14.91 22.80 36.10
CA GLU A 713 -13.64 22.70 35.39
C GLU A 713 -13.83 22.84 33.87
N ALA A 714 -14.87 22.22 33.31
CA ALA A 714 -15.25 22.39 31.92
C ALA A 714 -15.46 23.88 31.54
N GLY A 715 -16.25 24.62 32.33
CA GLY A 715 -16.48 26.05 32.10
C GLY A 715 -15.21 26.90 32.20
N ARG A 716 -14.29 26.55 33.11
CA ARG A 716 -12.97 27.19 33.23
C ARG A 716 -12.08 26.90 32.02
N ILE A 717 -12.05 25.67 31.52
CA ILE A 717 -11.29 25.29 30.32
C ILE A 717 -11.79 26.06 29.11
N LEU A 718 -13.10 26.11 28.88
CA LEU A 718 -13.72 26.89 27.80
C LEU A 718 -13.34 28.37 27.90
N SER A 719 -13.43 28.95 29.10
CA SER A 719 -13.01 30.33 29.37
C SER A 719 -11.54 30.57 29.08
N LYS A 720 -10.67 29.58 29.38
CA LYS A 720 -9.23 29.69 29.18
C LYS A 720 -8.89 29.69 27.69
N TYR A 721 -9.49 28.81 26.89
CA TYR A 721 -9.29 28.81 25.44
C TYR A 721 -9.67 30.17 24.83
N LYS A 722 -10.80 30.75 25.23
CA LYS A 722 -11.19 32.10 24.77
C LYS A 722 -10.21 33.19 25.21
N LYS A 723 -9.82 33.22 26.49
CA LYS A 723 -8.84 34.19 27.02
C LYS A 723 -7.46 34.09 26.36
N GLN A 724 -7.12 32.94 25.77
CA GLN A 724 -5.82 32.67 25.16
C GLN A 724 -5.86 32.63 23.63
N GLU A 725 -7.01 32.90 22.99
CA GLU A 725 -7.22 32.71 21.55
C GLU A 725 -6.25 33.53 20.66
N ARG A 726 -5.64 34.58 21.21
CA ARG A 726 -4.68 35.47 20.51
C ARG A 726 -3.24 35.38 21.06
N ARG A 727 -2.93 34.43 21.96
CA ARG A 727 -1.56 34.31 22.50
C ARG A 727 -0.64 33.57 21.52
N PRO A 728 0.58 34.08 21.26
CA PRO A 728 1.52 33.42 20.36
C PRO A 728 2.10 32.14 20.97
N PRO A 729 2.44 31.11 20.15
CA PRO A 729 2.97 29.82 20.62
C PRO A 729 4.23 29.93 21.48
N ASP A 730 5.08 30.92 21.24
CA ASP A 730 6.33 31.10 21.98
C ASP A 730 6.12 31.55 23.43
N ALA A 731 4.95 32.10 23.75
CA ALA A 731 4.57 32.39 25.14
C ALA A 731 4.13 31.13 25.93
N LEU A 732 4.01 29.97 25.27
CA LEU A 732 3.53 28.71 25.84
C LEU A 732 4.61 27.62 25.91
N LYS A 733 5.76 27.79 25.26
CA LYS A 733 6.87 26.82 25.31
C LYS A 733 7.63 26.91 26.63
N ALA A 734 7.89 25.76 27.27
CA ALA A 734 8.84 25.68 28.37
C ALA A 734 10.24 26.03 27.85
N ARG A 735 10.96 26.91 28.55
CA ARG A 735 12.34 27.27 28.20
C ARG A 735 13.27 26.20 28.78
N PRO A 736 13.96 25.39 27.95
CA PRO A 736 14.91 24.41 28.47
C PRO A 736 16.09 25.12 29.11
N GLU A 737 16.63 24.54 30.18
CA GLU A 737 17.85 25.03 30.82
C GLU A 737 19.04 24.85 29.87
N THR A 738 19.84 25.89 29.65
CA THR A 738 20.93 25.91 28.67
C THR A 738 22.27 25.44 29.24
N ASP A 739 22.39 25.37 30.56
CA ASP A 739 23.62 25.01 31.26
C ASP A 739 23.75 23.48 31.41
N TYR A 740 24.94 22.94 31.14
CA TYR A 740 25.21 21.51 31.14
C TYR A 740 25.03 20.89 32.52
N LEU A 741 25.45 21.59 33.59
CA LEU A 741 25.26 21.11 34.95
C LEU A 741 23.77 21.06 35.31
N ALA A 742 23.01 22.09 34.95
CA ALA A 742 21.56 22.15 35.15
C ALA A 742 20.82 21.02 34.40
N GLN A 743 21.21 20.74 33.15
CA GLN A 743 20.68 19.61 32.38
C GLN A 743 21.01 18.26 33.04
N MET A 744 22.25 18.08 33.49
CA MET A 744 22.67 16.85 34.15
C MET A 744 21.96 16.65 35.48
N GLN A 745 21.80 17.70 36.30
CA GLN A 745 21.00 17.66 37.52
C GLN A 745 19.54 17.29 37.23
N THR A 746 18.95 17.86 36.17
CA THR A 746 17.58 17.54 35.75
C THR A 746 17.42 16.07 35.37
N VAL A 747 18.43 15.47 34.71
CA VAL A 747 18.40 14.06 34.26
C VAL A 747 18.70 13.09 35.40
N LEU A 748 19.81 13.29 36.11
CA LEU A 748 20.30 12.34 37.13
C LEU A 748 19.50 12.36 38.43
N THR A 749 18.67 13.38 38.68
CA THR A 749 17.78 13.42 39.86
C THR A 749 16.41 12.79 39.63
N LYS A 750 16.10 12.31 38.41
CA LYS A 750 14.82 11.60 38.15
C LYS A 750 14.68 10.30 38.95
N PRO A 751 15.72 9.48 39.16
CA PRO A 751 15.68 8.39 40.13
C PRO A 751 15.54 8.96 41.55
N ARG A 752 14.49 8.55 42.28
CA ARG A 752 14.09 9.10 43.60
C ARG A 752 15.17 9.13 44.71
N ALA A 753 16.34 8.54 44.49
CA ALA A 753 17.42 8.43 45.47
C ALA A 753 18.69 9.23 45.12
N VAL A 754 18.77 9.81 43.92
CA VAL A 754 19.94 10.57 43.46
C VAL A 754 19.64 12.06 43.57
N ASN A 755 20.48 12.79 44.29
CA ASN A 755 20.31 14.23 44.52
C ASN A 755 21.29 15.08 43.68
N LYS A 756 21.20 16.41 43.78
CA LYS A 756 22.04 17.33 43.01
C LYS A 756 23.54 17.20 43.36
N THR A 757 23.85 16.99 44.64
CA THR A 757 25.23 16.77 45.11
C THR A 757 25.81 15.45 44.59
N ASP A 758 25.00 14.39 44.55
CA ASP A 758 25.38 13.11 43.93
C ASP A 758 25.66 13.30 42.43
N THR A 759 24.85 14.12 41.76
CA THR A 759 25.02 14.45 40.34
C THR A 759 26.34 15.18 40.07
N GLU A 760 26.68 16.15 40.91
CA GLU A 760 27.96 16.87 40.81
C GLU A 760 29.16 15.95 41.04
N ASN A 761 29.07 15.03 42.00
CA ASN A 761 30.13 14.04 42.25
C ASN A 761 30.26 13.04 41.10
N LEU A 762 29.15 12.61 40.50
CA LEU A 762 29.17 11.73 39.33
C LEU A 762 29.79 12.43 38.12
N ILE A 763 29.42 13.68 37.84
CA ILE A 763 30.02 14.46 36.75
C ILE A 763 31.50 14.69 37.00
N ARG A 764 31.91 14.98 38.25
CA ARG A 764 33.32 15.21 38.59
C ARG A 764 34.18 13.95 38.41
N ASN A 765 33.65 12.78 38.75
CA ASN A 765 34.42 11.53 38.70
C ASN A 765 34.39 10.85 37.33
N PHE A 766 33.30 11.01 36.58
CA PHE A 766 33.11 10.30 35.30
C PHE A 766 33.07 11.23 34.08
N GLY A 767 32.99 12.55 34.27
CA GLY A 767 33.07 13.57 33.20
C GLY A 767 31.81 13.71 32.35
N SER A 768 31.22 12.59 31.91
CA SER A 768 30.08 12.60 31.00
C SER A 768 28.95 11.65 31.44
N LEU A 769 27.72 11.93 31.00
CA LEU A 769 26.59 11.03 31.22
C LEU A 769 26.83 9.64 30.64
N LYS A 770 27.48 9.56 29.48
CA LYS A 770 27.82 8.30 28.82
C LYS A 770 28.70 7.43 29.71
N ASP A 771 29.72 8.03 30.31
CA ASP A 771 30.67 7.29 31.15
C ASP A 771 30.02 6.86 32.47
N ILE A 772 29.13 7.69 33.04
CA ILE A 772 28.29 7.32 34.20
C ILE A 772 27.37 6.13 33.87
N MET A 773 26.78 6.10 32.68
CA MET A 773 25.89 5.01 32.26
C MET A 773 26.63 3.70 32.00
N MET A 774 27.87 3.79 31.51
CA MET A 774 28.70 2.64 31.19
C MET A 774 29.48 2.09 32.39
N ALA A 775 29.66 2.89 33.44
CA ALA A 775 30.31 2.47 34.68
C ALA A 775 29.59 1.28 35.34
N SER A 776 30.41 0.35 35.85
CA SER A 776 29.97 -0.79 36.65
C SER A 776 29.46 -0.34 38.02
N SER A 777 28.63 -1.18 38.67
CA SER A 777 28.16 -0.89 40.02
C SER A 777 29.32 -0.72 41.01
N SER A 778 30.42 -1.46 40.85
CA SER A 778 31.64 -1.33 41.66
C SER A 778 32.33 0.02 41.49
N GLU A 779 32.36 0.58 40.28
CA GLU A 779 32.94 1.90 40.02
C GLU A 779 32.04 3.02 40.56
N LEU A 780 30.73 2.89 40.40
CA LEU A 780 29.77 3.89 40.89
C LEU A 780 29.72 3.98 42.42
N VAL A 781 29.89 2.86 43.14
CA VAL A 781 29.94 2.83 44.62
C VAL A 781 31.17 3.55 45.17
N GLN A 782 32.27 3.63 44.39
CA GLN A 782 33.46 4.39 44.78
C GLN A 782 33.26 5.91 44.72
N CYS A 783 32.17 6.39 44.11
CA CYS A 783 31.86 7.81 44.03
C CYS A 783 31.34 8.33 45.40
N PRO A 784 31.93 9.41 45.95
CA PRO A 784 31.51 9.94 47.25
C PRO A 784 30.02 10.26 47.31
N GLY A 785 29.31 9.68 48.29
CA GLY A 785 27.87 9.90 48.50
C GLY A 785 26.94 8.92 47.77
N LEU A 786 27.48 8.02 46.93
CA LEU A 786 26.72 6.96 46.25
C LEU A 786 26.83 5.62 46.98
N GLY A 787 25.95 5.41 47.97
CA GLY A 787 25.75 4.09 48.57
C GLY A 787 25.08 3.09 47.61
N GLU A 788 25.14 1.80 47.94
CA GLU A 788 24.66 0.70 47.09
C GLU A 788 23.21 0.87 46.61
N LEU A 789 22.33 1.44 47.44
CA LEU A 789 20.94 1.69 47.07
C LEU A 789 20.81 2.72 45.93
N LYS A 790 21.61 3.80 45.98
CA LYS A 790 21.61 4.83 44.94
C LYS A 790 22.19 4.29 43.64
N VAL A 791 23.28 3.52 43.74
CA VAL A 791 23.90 2.87 42.58
C VAL A 791 22.95 1.89 41.92
N ARG A 792 22.24 1.05 42.68
CA ARG A 792 21.24 0.13 42.15
C ARG A 792 20.13 0.88 41.42
N ARG A 793 19.54 1.93 42.03
CA ARG A 793 18.47 2.73 41.42
C ARG A 793 18.92 3.47 40.15
N LEU A 794 20.15 3.97 40.15
CA LEU A 794 20.73 4.63 38.99
C LEU A 794 21.00 3.65 37.85
N ARG A 795 21.56 2.47 38.15
CA ARG A 795 21.77 1.39 37.18
C ARG A 795 20.44 0.85 36.65
N ASP A 796 19.45 0.66 37.50
CA ASP A 796 18.10 0.24 37.10
C ASP A 796 17.50 1.24 36.11
N ALA A 797 17.62 2.55 36.37
CA ALA A 797 17.11 3.58 35.49
C ALA A 797 17.76 3.55 34.09
N PHE A 798 19.04 3.14 33.98
CA PHE A 798 19.74 3.05 32.71
C PHE A 798 19.60 1.72 31.98
N SER A 799 19.40 0.63 32.71
CA SER A 799 19.51 -0.73 32.18
C SER A 799 18.21 -1.52 32.18
N GLN A 800 17.20 -1.11 32.96
CA GLN A 800 15.91 -1.78 32.89
C GLN A 800 15.21 -1.45 31.56
N PRO A 801 14.61 -2.46 30.91
CA PRO A 801 13.74 -2.22 29.77
C PRO A 801 12.55 -1.38 30.21
N PHE A 802 12.07 -0.48 29.35
CA PHE A 802 10.80 0.22 29.58
C PHE A 802 9.70 -0.81 29.86
N LEU A 803 9.18 -0.82 31.10
CA LEU A 803 8.18 -1.79 31.52
C LEU A 803 6.81 -1.42 30.92
N VAL A 804 6.35 -2.21 29.94
CA VAL A 804 4.93 -2.35 29.62
C VAL A 804 4.43 -3.61 30.34
N LYS A 805 4.36 -3.58 31.67
CA LYS A 805 3.64 -4.61 32.43
C LYS A 805 2.32 -4.05 32.94
N PRO A 806 1.25 -4.85 33.01
CA PRO A 806 0.00 -4.43 33.63
C PRO A 806 0.27 -4.00 35.08
N ALA A 807 -0.41 -2.96 35.55
CA ALA A 807 -0.27 -2.53 36.94
C ALA A 807 -0.67 -3.69 37.87
N LYS A 808 0.25 -4.13 38.74
CA LYS A 808 -0.07 -5.05 39.85
C LYS A 808 -1.20 -4.47 40.70
N SER A 809 -2.09 -5.35 41.17
CA SER A 809 -3.22 -4.98 42.02
C SER A 809 -2.75 -4.41 43.36
N LEU A 810 -3.58 -3.57 44.00
CA LEU A 810 -3.31 -2.99 45.31
C LEU A 810 -3.09 -4.04 46.42
N ALA A 811 -3.64 -5.25 46.26
CA ALA A 811 -3.46 -6.36 47.20
C ALA A 811 -2.03 -6.93 47.15
N GLU A 812 -1.45 -7.07 45.96
CA GLU A 812 -0.09 -7.58 45.78
C GLU A 812 0.98 -6.61 46.29
N ARG A 813 0.70 -5.30 46.26
CA ARG A 813 1.61 -4.28 46.80
C ARG A 813 1.65 -4.27 48.33
N ARG A 814 0.57 -4.68 49.00
CA ARG A 814 0.52 -4.76 50.46
C ARG A 814 1.15 -6.04 51.02
N GLY A 815 1.22 -7.11 50.23
CA GLY A 815 1.81 -8.39 50.65
C GLY A 815 3.34 -8.34 50.79
N GLU A 816 4.02 -7.55 49.97
CA GLU A 816 5.50 -7.46 49.99
C GLU A 816 6.06 -6.50 51.06
N GLU A 817 5.27 -5.56 51.58
CA GLU A 817 5.69 -4.70 52.72
C GLU A 817 5.57 -5.42 54.09
N GLY A 818 4.91 -6.57 54.15
CA GLY A 818 4.68 -7.32 55.39
C GLY A 818 5.68 -8.45 55.69
N SER A 819 6.62 -8.78 54.78
CA SER A 819 7.50 -9.95 54.94
C SER A 819 8.99 -9.63 55.11
N SER A 820 9.34 -8.40 55.49
CA SER A 820 10.74 -8.02 55.82
C SER A 820 10.91 -7.40 57.20
N LEU A 821 9.97 -7.66 58.12
CA LEU A 821 10.16 -7.48 59.56
C LEU A 821 9.61 -8.71 60.29
N ASN A 822 10.39 -9.80 60.23
CA ASN A 822 10.69 -10.73 61.32
C ASN A 822 11.79 -11.69 60.87
#